data_AF-A0A2V2MZ35-F1
#
_entry.id   AF-A0A2V2MZ35-F1
#
_cell.length_a   1.000
_cell.length_b   1.000
_cell.length_c   1.000
_cell.angle_alpha   90.00
_cell.angle_beta   90.00
_cell.angle_gamma   90.00
#
_symmetry.space_group_name_H-M   'P 1'
#
loop_
_entity.id
_entity.type
_entity.pdbx_description
1 polymer ?
#
loop_
_entity_poly.entity_id
_entity_poly.type
_entity_poly.pdbx_seq_one_letter_code
_entity_poly.pdbx_strand_id
1 'polypeptide(L)'
;MDLAQSILKELITLQSKNEELARIIIKLEHESDIIIKQFETKIEELQKSLKHEQDEKSRSARRYDAEIHELEERRDALINEISEVRNIFQTRVSQFEEKIESLTGTLEEKEKEIAVLTDDKSKLITIYEEKISSLLINLEDQAVAFRHEQEILSSQARELSETLKLDHHRFTTQIKHNEEDLRNAGEALKIMDQRLHEYADREKTLEEKSRETIDHLHLLINTERQIRARELKERDLQEKEFEEQLKTSQKAYSDLGILLKKVTADTEREISRLQNLLSDESVKRQRYEEESRILSDNLSLIRQEYEEKLAHISSDFSRTKENLQDQINSQHEELRSTVASHAQTLQDLHEKITELSHQRDELERTLRETTESNQLIQVELDSKISQYEKEKIRVEELEINLRQEREKHSNEMLLEREKLSESKQRYQHEINHIHDEIKKLGNERDHLLSERQAREDYYRDEISGIHQELANLQSSSRSQEEALRSDITNRDRQIQDLFINNEALRAEIDRVRHQYIKLQETIRAEKDDSVHALYREITSLEEKLASRDRDNATLSENILRLDAENTRLIQQVSQIDQPSVPLPNPSASQIPVIQTKTTVPRVIESTPDFSDTKRKEVQILASELEDPARAADAAVKLATMGPEIVDNLIPLLHTGSIQRRVWIAVVLYEINDNRATLPLMRLLETPKVHFRELIWEAKNQYRSKIRLAGQPGETVLRSTII
;
A
#
# COMPACT_ATOMS: atom_id res chain seq x y z
N MET A 1 164.73 -25.48 -4.96
CA MET A 1 163.78 -26.59 -5.24
C MET A 1 162.32 -26.10 -5.29
N ASP A 2 162.12 -24.79 -5.44
CA ASP A 2 161.10 -24.09 -4.66
C ASP A 2 159.77 -24.04 -5.43
N LEU A 3 159.86 -24.10 -6.76
CA LEU A 3 158.73 -24.32 -7.66
C LEU A 3 157.92 -25.57 -7.29
N ALA A 4 158.59 -26.69 -6.94
CA ALA A 4 157.91 -27.92 -6.56
C ALA A 4 157.16 -27.79 -5.22
N GLN A 5 157.71 -27.04 -4.25
CA GLN A 5 157.02 -26.75 -2.99
C GLN A 5 155.87 -25.75 -3.16
N SER A 6 156.00 -24.79 -4.09
CA SER A 6 154.91 -23.86 -4.43
C SER A 6 153.75 -24.62 -5.06
N ILE A 7 154.02 -25.45 -6.07
CA ILE A 7 153.03 -26.31 -6.72
C ILE A 7 152.36 -27.25 -5.71
N LEU A 8 153.13 -27.86 -4.79
CA LEU A 8 152.56 -28.74 -3.76
C LEU A 8 151.62 -27.98 -2.80
N LYS A 9 151.99 -26.78 -2.35
CA LYS A 9 151.13 -25.94 -1.50
C LYS A 9 149.85 -25.52 -2.25
N GLU A 10 149.97 -25.12 -3.50
CA GLU A 10 148.83 -24.75 -4.35
C GLU A 10 147.89 -25.94 -4.54
N LEU A 11 148.43 -27.13 -4.85
CA LEU A 11 147.68 -28.38 -4.96
C LEU A 11 146.90 -28.71 -3.67
N ILE A 12 147.51 -28.55 -2.50
CA ILE A 12 146.86 -28.74 -1.19
C ILE A 12 145.73 -27.72 -0.98
N THR A 13 145.93 -26.45 -1.36
CA THR A 13 144.85 -25.44 -1.26
C THR A 13 143.71 -25.69 -2.25
N LEU A 14 144.01 -26.23 -3.43
CA LEU A 14 142.99 -26.66 -4.41
C LEU A 14 142.23 -27.90 -3.93
N GLN A 15 142.90 -28.87 -3.31
CA GLN A 15 142.25 -30.01 -2.67
C GLN A 15 141.31 -29.55 -1.55
N SER A 16 141.76 -28.68 -0.64
CA SER A 16 140.94 -28.13 0.44
C SER A 16 139.69 -27.40 -0.09
N LYS A 17 139.85 -26.59 -1.15
CA LYS A 17 138.73 -25.94 -1.85
C LYS A 17 137.78 -26.94 -2.51
N ASN A 18 138.28 -28.03 -3.11
CA ASN A 18 137.44 -29.08 -3.67
C ASN A 18 136.65 -29.82 -2.57
N GLU A 19 137.26 -30.07 -1.41
CA GLU A 19 136.58 -30.66 -0.24
C GLU A 19 135.55 -29.69 0.39
N GLU A 20 135.77 -28.38 0.31
CA GLU A 20 134.79 -27.35 0.70
C GLU A 20 133.63 -27.27 -0.30
N LEU A 21 133.91 -27.22 -1.60
CA LEU A 21 132.90 -27.26 -2.67
C LEU A 21 132.05 -28.53 -2.61
N ALA A 22 132.65 -29.70 -2.37
CA ALA A 22 131.90 -30.95 -2.17
C ALA A 22 130.95 -30.87 -0.96
N ARG A 23 131.38 -30.24 0.14
CA ARG A 23 130.53 -30.01 1.33
C ARG A 23 129.42 -28.97 1.09
N ILE A 24 129.63 -28.02 0.18
CA ILE A 24 128.58 -27.07 -0.27
C ILE A 24 127.58 -27.79 -1.18
N ILE A 25 128.05 -28.61 -2.13
CA ILE A 25 127.18 -29.40 -3.02
C ILE A 25 126.26 -30.32 -2.21
N ILE A 26 126.81 -31.11 -1.28
CA ILE A 26 126.01 -32.02 -0.42
C ILE A 26 124.95 -31.27 0.41
N LYS A 27 125.23 -30.03 0.84
CA LYS A 27 124.23 -29.19 1.52
C LYS A 27 123.15 -28.70 0.57
N LEU A 28 123.52 -28.20 -0.61
CA LEU A 28 122.56 -27.73 -1.62
C LEU A 28 121.69 -28.87 -2.16
N GLU A 29 122.24 -30.08 -2.29
CA GLU A 29 121.50 -31.31 -2.58
C GLU A 29 120.47 -31.59 -1.47
N HIS A 30 120.88 -31.58 -0.19
CA HIS A 30 119.99 -31.82 0.94
C HIS A 30 118.91 -30.75 1.11
N GLU A 31 119.25 -29.47 0.92
CA GLU A 31 118.31 -28.35 0.96
C GLU A 31 117.32 -28.43 -0.22
N SER A 32 117.77 -28.82 -1.42
CA SER A 32 116.91 -29.10 -2.56
C SER A 32 115.96 -30.26 -2.29
N ASP A 33 116.44 -31.34 -1.69
CA ASP A 33 115.66 -32.51 -1.27
C ASP A 33 114.54 -32.15 -0.27
N ILE A 34 114.83 -31.24 0.66
CA ILE A 34 113.84 -30.71 1.62
C ILE A 34 112.80 -29.85 0.90
N ILE A 35 113.23 -28.95 0.01
CA ILE A 35 112.35 -28.08 -0.77
C ILE A 35 111.44 -28.90 -1.70
N ILE A 36 111.98 -29.94 -2.35
CA ILE A 36 111.20 -30.88 -3.18
C ILE A 36 110.14 -31.57 -2.33
N LYS A 37 110.49 -32.12 -1.17
CA LYS A 37 109.51 -32.77 -0.26
C LYS A 37 108.45 -31.80 0.28
N GLN A 38 108.79 -30.53 0.49
CA GLN A 38 107.83 -29.48 0.84
C GLN A 38 106.87 -29.17 -0.33
N PHE A 39 107.35 -29.16 -1.57
CA PHE A 39 106.48 -29.02 -2.73
C PHE A 39 105.62 -30.27 -2.98
N GLU A 40 106.17 -31.48 -2.87
CA GLU A 40 105.43 -32.74 -3.01
C GLU A 40 104.28 -32.83 -1.99
N THR A 41 104.56 -32.60 -0.71
CA THR A 41 103.52 -32.58 0.34
C THR A 41 102.49 -31.48 0.11
N LYS A 42 102.90 -30.28 -0.34
CA LYS A 42 101.95 -29.21 -0.68
C LYS A 42 101.10 -29.53 -1.91
N ILE A 43 101.66 -30.21 -2.91
CA ILE A 43 100.93 -30.69 -4.09
C ILE A 43 99.92 -31.76 -3.68
N GLU A 44 100.29 -32.71 -2.82
CA GLU A 44 99.36 -33.69 -2.26
C GLU A 44 98.20 -33.03 -1.48
N GLU A 45 98.48 -32.04 -0.63
CA GLU A 45 97.45 -31.28 0.09
C GLU A 45 96.49 -30.57 -0.87
N LEU A 46 97.03 -29.90 -1.89
CA LEU A 46 96.24 -29.19 -2.90
C LEU A 46 95.40 -30.16 -3.75
N GLN A 47 95.93 -31.33 -4.12
CA GLN A 47 95.18 -32.38 -4.82
C GLN A 47 94.05 -32.95 -3.95
N LYS A 48 94.30 -33.19 -2.65
CA LYS A 48 93.27 -33.64 -1.69
C LYS A 48 92.18 -32.58 -1.51
N SER A 49 92.55 -31.31 -1.40
CA SER A 49 91.61 -30.18 -1.28
C SER A 49 90.78 -30.00 -2.56
N LEU A 50 91.42 -30.01 -3.74
CA LEU A 50 90.75 -29.87 -5.03
C LEU A 50 89.77 -31.02 -5.28
N LYS A 51 90.17 -32.26 -4.95
CA LYS A 51 89.27 -33.42 -5.02
C LYS A 51 88.10 -33.28 -4.06
N HIS A 52 88.33 -32.84 -2.82
CA HIS A 52 87.25 -32.63 -1.86
C HIS A 52 86.25 -31.58 -2.35
N GLU A 53 86.71 -30.46 -2.89
CA GLU A 53 85.87 -29.41 -3.46
C GLU A 53 85.11 -29.90 -4.71
N GLN A 54 85.74 -30.72 -5.55
CA GLN A 54 85.09 -31.36 -6.70
C GLN A 54 84.02 -32.38 -6.27
N ASP A 55 84.30 -33.19 -5.24
CA ASP A 55 83.34 -34.14 -4.66
C ASP A 55 82.16 -33.39 -4.00
N GLU A 56 82.39 -32.25 -3.35
CA GLU A 56 81.31 -31.41 -2.81
C GLU A 56 80.46 -30.75 -3.89
N LYS A 57 81.08 -30.16 -4.93
CA LYS A 57 80.36 -29.60 -6.09
C LYS A 57 79.57 -30.67 -6.84
N SER A 58 80.09 -31.90 -6.91
CA SER A 58 79.37 -33.04 -7.49
C SER A 58 78.19 -33.51 -6.62
N ARG A 59 78.26 -33.33 -5.29
CA ARG A 59 77.16 -33.61 -4.36
C ARG A 59 76.11 -32.50 -4.34
N SER A 60 76.50 -31.23 -4.48
CA SER A 60 75.52 -30.12 -4.57
C SER A 60 74.80 -30.13 -5.92
N ALA A 61 75.50 -30.36 -7.04
CA ALA A 61 74.87 -30.55 -8.35
C ALA A 61 73.77 -31.61 -8.29
N ARG A 62 74.09 -32.84 -7.84
CA ARG A 62 73.11 -33.93 -7.70
C ARG A 62 71.96 -33.65 -6.73
N ARG A 63 72.11 -32.71 -5.79
CA ARG A 63 71.01 -32.26 -4.92
C ARG A 63 70.10 -31.31 -5.67
N TYR A 64 70.66 -30.35 -6.40
CA TYR A 64 69.89 -29.45 -7.25
C TYR A 64 69.19 -30.20 -8.39
N ASP A 65 69.83 -31.19 -9.02
CA ASP A 65 69.21 -32.05 -10.04
C ASP A 65 67.97 -32.78 -9.49
N ALA A 66 68.06 -33.28 -8.25
CA ALA A 66 66.94 -33.95 -7.57
C ALA A 66 65.84 -32.97 -7.11
N GLU A 67 66.22 -31.81 -6.58
CA GLU A 67 65.31 -30.73 -6.19
C GLU A 67 64.55 -30.15 -7.40
N ILE A 68 65.23 -30.03 -8.56
CA ILE A 68 64.61 -29.66 -9.83
C ILE A 68 63.56 -30.71 -10.21
N HIS A 69 63.89 -32.00 -10.23
CA HIS A 69 62.91 -33.04 -10.57
C HIS A 69 61.73 -33.11 -9.60
N GLU A 70 61.93 -32.96 -8.28
CA GLU A 70 60.82 -32.89 -7.31
C GLU A 70 59.91 -31.68 -7.56
N LEU A 71 60.48 -30.53 -7.96
CA LEU A 71 59.73 -29.34 -8.35
C LEU A 71 59.02 -29.52 -9.70
N GLU A 72 59.57 -30.28 -10.64
CA GLU A 72 58.92 -30.61 -11.92
C GLU A 72 57.75 -31.58 -11.74
N GLU A 73 57.93 -32.67 -10.98
CA GLU A 73 56.85 -33.59 -10.63
C GLU A 73 55.71 -32.86 -9.92
N ARG A 74 56.04 -31.95 -8.98
CA ARG A 74 55.06 -31.13 -8.27
C ARG A 74 54.38 -30.09 -9.17
N ARG A 75 55.10 -29.49 -10.12
CA ARG A 75 54.54 -28.60 -11.15
C ARG A 75 53.52 -29.35 -11.99
N ASP A 76 53.87 -30.55 -12.46
CA ASP A 76 53.02 -31.30 -13.38
C ASP A 76 51.82 -31.93 -12.67
N ALA A 77 51.95 -32.31 -11.39
CA ALA A 77 50.82 -32.64 -10.53
C ALA A 77 49.82 -31.47 -10.39
N LEU A 78 50.30 -30.25 -10.13
CA LEU A 78 49.46 -29.05 -10.05
C LEU A 78 48.82 -28.68 -11.40
N ILE A 79 49.53 -28.87 -12.52
CA ILE A 79 48.97 -28.68 -13.87
C ILE A 79 47.82 -29.66 -14.11
N ASN A 80 47.98 -30.92 -13.71
CA ASN A 80 46.94 -31.93 -13.83
C ASN A 80 45.71 -31.59 -12.97
N GLU A 81 45.90 -31.22 -11.70
CA GLU A 81 44.82 -30.77 -10.78
C GLU A 81 44.06 -29.55 -11.36
N ILE A 82 44.78 -28.54 -11.84
CA ILE A 82 44.19 -27.35 -12.48
C ILE A 82 43.40 -27.75 -13.75
N SER A 83 43.88 -28.75 -14.51
CA SER A 83 43.17 -29.24 -15.70
C SER A 83 41.90 -30.00 -15.36
N GLU A 84 41.92 -30.84 -14.32
CA GLU A 84 40.75 -31.59 -13.85
C GLU A 84 39.69 -30.65 -13.29
N VAL A 85 40.09 -29.71 -12.42
CA VAL A 85 39.20 -28.66 -11.88
C VAL A 85 38.61 -27.81 -13.01
N ARG A 86 39.41 -27.40 -14.01
CA ARG A 86 38.91 -26.69 -15.20
C ARG A 86 37.87 -27.51 -15.96
N ASN A 87 38.13 -28.79 -16.20
CA ASN A 87 37.22 -29.66 -16.94
C ASN A 87 35.89 -29.84 -16.17
N ILE A 88 35.93 -30.05 -14.86
CA ILE A 88 34.74 -30.14 -14.00
C ILE A 88 33.91 -28.85 -14.06
N PHE A 89 34.56 -27.69 -13.93
CA PHE A 89 33.86 -26.40 -14.07
C PHE A 89 33.29 -26.20 -15.47
N GLN A 90 34.02 -26.53 -16.53
CA GLN A 90 33.56 -26.37 -17.91
C GLN A 90 32.37 -27.28 -18.24
N THR A 91 32.39 -28.55 -17.82
CA THR A 91 31.23 -29.45 -17.92
C THR A 91 30.03 -28.90 -17.17
N ARG A 92 30.23 -28.35 -15.96
CA ARG A 92 29.15 -27.77 -15.15
C ARG A 92 28.59 -26.47 -15.73
N VAL A 93 29.42 -25.66 -16.39
CA VAL A 93 28.97 -24.48 -17.15
C VAL A 93 28.07 -24.92 -18.29
N SER A 94 28.48 -25.88 -19.12
CA SER A 94 27.63 -26.33 -20.24
C SER A 94 26.33 -27.02 -19.80
N GLN A 95 26.31 -27.71 -18.65
CA GLN A 95 25.06 -28.18 -18.04
C GLN A 95 24.14 -27.04 -17.58
N PHE A 96 24.68 -25.90 -17.17
CA PHE A 96 23.88 -24.71 -16.87
C PHE A 96 23.44 -23.97 -18.14
N GLU A 97 24.26 -23.92 -19.19
CA GLU A 97 23.91 -23.35 -20.50
C GLU A 97 22.74 -24.12 -21.14
N GLU A 98 22.82 -25.46 -21.21
CA GLU A 98 21.74 -26.35 -21.68
C GLU A 98 20.45 -26.20 -20.85
N LYS A 99 20.59 -26.03 -19.53
CA LYS A 99 19.45 -25.78 -18.63
C LYS A 99 18.83 -24.39 -18.84
N ILE A 100 19.64 -23.36 -19.15
CA ILE A 100 19.14 -22.02 -19.46
C ILE A 100 18.43 -22.01 -20.81
N GLU A 101 18.98 -22.67 -21.83
CA GLU A 101 18.38 -22.78 -23.16
C GLU A 101 17.03 -23.50 -23.10
N SER A 102 16.96 -24.66 -22.43
CA SER A 102 15.70 -25.39 -22.24
C SER A 102 14.65 -24.61 -21.43
N LEU A 103 15.04 -23.92 -20.36
CA LEU A 103 14.11 -23.06 -19.60
C LEU A 103 13.62 -21.88 -20.45
N THR A 104 14.50 -21.23 -21.21
CA THR A 104 14.15 -20.12 -22.12
C THR A 104 13.16 -20.58 -23.19
N GLY A 105 13.37 -21.76 -23.78
CA GLY A 105 12.42 -22.37 -24.72
C GLY A 105 11.03 -22.57 -24.11
N THR A 106 10.94 -23.14 -22.90
CA THR A 106 9.64 -23.32 -22.21
C THR A 106 8.99 -21.98 -21.82
N LEU A 107 9.80 -20.94 -21.55
CA LEU A 107 9.30 -19.61 -21.23
C LEU A 107 8.71 -18.94 -22.48
N GLU A 108 9.40 -19.00 -23.62
CA GLU A 108 8.86 -18.54 -24.91
C GLU A 108 7.56 -19.25 -25.30
N GLU A 109 7.45 -20.57 -25.08
CA GLU A 109 6.22 -21.32 -25.32
C GLU A 109 5.07 -20.81 -24.44
N LYS A 110 5.35 -20.50 -23.16
CA LYS A 110 4.36 -19.96 -22.24
C LYS A 110 3.99 -18.50 -22.55
N GLU A 111 4.91 -17.68 -23.03
CA GLU A 111 4.60 -16.34 -23.54
C GLU A 111 3.70 -16.40 -24.78
N LYS A 112 3.94 -17.34 -25.71
CA LYS A 112 3.07 -17.58 -26.87
C LYS A 112 1.67 -18.05 -26.46
N GLU A 113 1.56 -18.93 -25.47
CA GLU A 113 0.28 -19.37 -24.90
C GLU A 113 -0.48 -18.21 -24.21
N ILE A 114 0.21 -17.40 -23.40
CA ILE A 114 -0.35 -16.21 -22.74
C ILE A 114 -0.82 -15.19 -23.78
N ALA A 115 -0.08 -14.98 -24.87
CA ALA A 115 -0.47 -14.08 -25.95
C ALA A 115 -1.79 -14.52 -26.62
N VAL A 116 -1.94 -15.82 -26.94
CA VAL A 116 -3.18 -16.37 -27.51
C VAL A 116 -4.35 -16.26 -26.53
N LEU A 117 -4.15 -16.62 -25.26
CA LEU A 117 -5.19 -16.48 -24.23
C LEU A 117 -5.60 -15.03 -23.99
N THR A 118 -4.68 -14.07 -24.15
CA THR A 118 -4.96 -12.64 -24.03
C THR A 118 -5.76 -12.13 -25.22
N ASP A 119 -5.39 -12.54 -26.44
CA ASP A 119 -6.11 -12.22 -27.68
C ASP A 119 -7.55 -12.77 -27.65
N ASP A 120 -7.74 -14.05 -27.32
CA ASP A 120 -9.07 -14.67 -27.19
C ASP A 120 -9.92 -14.04 -26.08
N LYS A 121 -9.30 -13.66 -24.95
CA LYS A 121 -9.99 -12.91 -23.90
C LYS A 121 -10.38 -11.50 -24.37
N SER A 122 -9.58 -10.84 -25.21
CA SER A 122 -9.92 -9.53 -25.78
C SER A 122 -11.12 -9.61 -26.74
N LYS A 123 -11.18 -10.64 -27.59
CA LYS A 123 -12.34 -10.93 -28.46
C LYS A 123 -13.60 -11.20 -27.64
N LEU A 124 -13.47 -11.96 -26.54
CA LEU A 124 -14.59 -12.25 -25.66
C LEU A 124 -15.11 -10.99 -24.95
N ILE A 125 -14.21 -10.07 -24.56
CA ILE A 125 -14.58 -8.76 -24.00
C ILE A 125 -15.35 -7.93 -25.03
N THR A 126 -14.86 -7.76 -26.25
CA THR A 126 -15.57 -6.97 -27.27
C THR A 126 -16.94 -7.56 -27.62
N ILE A 127 -17.08 -8.89 -27.71
CA ILE A 127 -18.39 -9.55 -27.89
C ILE A 127 -19.35 -9.24 -26.73
N TYR A 128 -18.87 -9.17 -25.49
CA TYR A 128 -19.69 -8.76 -24.35
C TYR A 128 -20.00 -7.26 -24.34
N GLU A 129 -19.09 -6.39 -24.77
CA GLU A 129 -19.31 -4.94 -24.90
C GLU A 129 -20.35 -4.61 -25.99
N GLU A 130 -20.29 -5.28 -27.14
CA GLU A 130 -21.32 -5.21 -28.19
C GLU A 130 -22.69 -5.71 -27.68
N LYS A 131 -22.70 -6.80 -26.91
CA LYS A 131 -23.93 -7.35 -26.33
C LYS A 131 -24.53 -6.45 -25.24
N ILE A 132 -23.69 -5.81 -24.42
CA ILE A 132 -24.14 -4.81 -23.44
C ILE A 132 -24.69 -3.58 -24.16
N SER A 133 -23.99 -3.09 -25.19
CA SER A 133 -24.40 -1.91 -25.96
C SER A 133 -25.76 -2.12 -26.65
N SER A 134 -25.97 -3.28 -27.29
CA SER A 134 -27.25 -3.62 -27.91
C SER A 134 -28.39 -3.83 -26.89
N LEU A 135 -28.11 -4.39 -25.71
CA LEU A 135 -29.08 -4.46 -24.61
C LEU A 135 -29.44 -3.08 -24.04
N LEU A 136 -28.49 -2.15 -23.95
CA LEU A 136 -28.75 -0.77 -23.52
C LEU A 136 -29.64 -0.02 -24.52
N ILE A 137 -29.38 -0.15 -25.83
CA ILE A 137 -30.24 0.43 -26.88
C ILE A 137 -31.67 -0.13 -26.77
N ASN A 138 -31.83 -1.45 -26.67
CA ASN A 138 -33.15 -2.08 -26.52
C ASN A 138 -33.91 -1.60 -25.27
N LEU A 139 -33.20 -1.34 -24.16
CA LEU A 139 -33.78 -0.79 -22.93
C LEU A 139 -34.17 0.70 -23.08
N GLU A 140 -33.38 1.48 -23.81
CA GLU A 140 -33.71 2.88 -24.09
C GLU A 140 -34.92 3.01 -25.04
N ASP A 141 -35.00 2.17 -26.08
CA ASP A 141 -36.16 2.06 -26.97
C ASP A 141 -37.42 1.64 -26.19
N GLN A 142 -37.33 0.65 -25.29
CA GLN A 142 -38.43 0.30 -24.40
C GLN A 142 -38.82 1.47 -23.47
N ALA A 143 -37.85 2.21 -22.93
CA ALA A 143 -38.12 3.37 -22.09
C ALA A 143 -38.76 4.53 -22.88
N VAL A 144 -38.46 4.69 -24.18
CA VAL A 144 -39.17 5.63 -25.08
C VAL A 144 -40.61 5.13 -25.32
N ALA A 145 -40.81 3.85 -25.64
CA ALA A 145 -42.13 3.27 -25.86
C ALA A 145 -43.04 3.42 -24.62
N PHE A 146 -42.55 3.07 -23.42
CA PHE A 146 -43.30 3.24 -22.16
C PHE A 146 -43.62 4.71 -21.86
N ARG A 147 -42.72 5.65 -22.17
CA ARG A 147 -43.01 7.09 -22.02
C ARG A 147 -44.12 7.53 -22.97
N HIS A 148 -44.11 7.06 -24.21
CA HIS A 148 -45.16 7.39 -25.18
C HIS A 148 -46.53 6.78 -24.81
N GLU A 149 -46.55 5.53 -24.35
CA GLU A 149 -47.76 4.89 -23.81
C GLU A 149 -48.29 5.64 -22.58
N GLN A 150 -47.41 6.05 -21.67
CA GLN A 150 -47.77 6.87 -20.50
C GLN A 150 -48.33 8.25 -20.91
N GLU A 151 -47.80 8.89 -21.95
CA GLU A 151 -48.34 10.13 -22.50
C GLU A 151 -49.74 9.95 -23.11
N ILE A 152 -49.98 8.87 -23.86
CA ILE A 152 -51.29 8.53 -24.43
C ILE A 152 -52.32 8.23 -23.32
N LEU A 153 -51.95 7.43 -22.32
CA LEU A 153 -52.82 7.15 -21.18
C LEU A 153 -53.09 8.42 -20.34
N SER A 154 -52.12 9.32 -20.25
CA SER A 154 -52.25 10.63 -19.59
C SER A 154 -53.14 11.60 -20.38
N SER A 155 -53.12 11.59 -21.72
CA SER A 155 -54.05 12.39 -22.52
C SER A 155 -55.48 11.84 -22.43
N GLN A 156 -55.67 10.52 -22.55
CA GLN A 156 -56.97 9.86 -22.36
C GLN A 156 -57.54 10.11 -20.96
N ALA A 157 -56.71 10.02 -19.91
CA ALA A 157 -57.15 10.33 -18.54
C ALA A 157 -57.50 11.81 -18.34
N ARG A 158 -56.82 12.74 -19.04
CA ARG A 158 -57.18 14.17 -19.05
C ARG A 158 -58.50 14.41 -19.77
N GLU A 159 -58.69 13.84 -20.96
CA GLU A 159 -59.93 13.92 -21.74
C GLU A 159 -61.13 13.38 -20.94
N LEU A 160 -60.99 12.20 -20.32
CA LEU A 160 -62.00 11.62 -19.43
C LEU A 160 -62.25 12.49 -18.18
N SER A 161 -61.22 13.16 -17.65
CA SER A 161 -61.40 14.12 -16.56
C SER A 161 -62.16 15.38 -17.01
N GLU A 162 -61.99 15.81 -18.25
CA GLU A 162 -62.64 17.00 -18.80
C GLU A 162 -64.10 16.72 -19.21
N THR A 163 -64.39 15.56 -19.81
CA THR A 163 -65.79 15.14 -20.05
C THR A 163 -66.54 14.95 -18.74
N LEU A 164 -65.95 14.28 -17.75
CA LEU A 164 -66.59 14.09 -16.44
C LEU A 164 -66.81 15.41 -15.68
N LYS A 165 -65.93 16.42 -15.84
CA LYS A 165 -66.18 17.79 -15.34
C LYS A 165 -67.32 18.47 -16.08
N LEU A 166 -67.39 18.31 -17.41
CA LEU A 166 -68.44 18.90 -18.25
C LEU A 166 -69.82 18.32 -17.88
N ASP A 167 -69.92 17.00 -17.75
CA ASP A 167 -71.13 16.30 -17.33
C ASP A 167 -71.49 16.63 -15.88
N HIS A 168 -70.53 16.68 -14.95
CA HIS A 168 -70.79 17.12 -13.57
C HIS A 168 -71.33 18.56 -13.53
N HIS A 169 -70.79 19.47 -14.36
CA HIS A 169 -71.32 20.83 -14.50
C HIS A 169 -72.75 20.83 -15.06
N ARG A 170 -73.02 20.04 -16.11
CA ARG A 170 -74.33 19.88 -16.74
C ARG A 170 -75.38 19.30 -15.79
N PHE A 171 -75.04 18.27 -15.02
CA PHE A 171 -75.93 17.73 -13.98
C PHE A 171 -76.13 18.74 -12.86
N THR A 172 -75.11 19.52 -12.48
CA THR A 172 -75.23 20.57 -11.46
C THR A 172 -76.17 21.71 -11.92
N THR A 173 -76.11 22.13 -13.18
CA THR A 173 -77.05 23.14 -13.70
C THR A 173 -78.46 22.59 -13.87
N GLN A 174 -78.62 21.32 -14.29
CA GLN A 174 -79.92 20.66 -14.36
C GLN A 174 -80.55 20.45 -12.98
N ILE A 175 -79.77 20.08 -11.96
CA ILE A 175 -80.23 20.00 -10.56
C ILE A 175 -80.71 21.37 -10.08
N LYS A 176 -79.94 22.43 -10.29
CA LYS A 176 -80.36 23.80 -9.91
C LYS A 176 -81.65 24.25 -10.58
N HIS A 177 -81.83 23.93 -11.87
CA HIS A 177 -83.07 24.23 -12.59
C HIS A 177 -84.26 23.46 -12.00
N ASN A 178 -84.08 22.17 -11.69
CA ASN A 178 -85.11 21.35 -11.03
C ASN A 178 -85.41 21.85 -9.59
N GLU A 179 -84.40 22.32 -8.85
CA GLU A 179 -84.57 22.93 -7.52
C GLU A 179 -85.37 24.24 -7.60
N GLU A 180 -85.14 25.04 -8.64
CA GLU A 180 -85.87 26.28 -8.90
C GLU A 180 -87.33 26.01 -9.33
N ASP A 181 -87.58 25.01 -10.19
CA ASP A 181 -88.92 24.56 -10.55
C ASP A 181 -89.69 23.98 -9.35
N LEU A 182 -89.03 23.17 -8.52
CA LEU A 182 -89.60 22.66 -7.26
C LEU A 182 -89.92 23.79 -6.27
N ARG A 183 -89.08 24.83 -6.22
CA ARG A 183 -89.33 26.02 -5.41
C ARG A 183 -90.53 26.82 -5.93
N ASN A 184 -90.61 27.04 -7.24
CA ASN A 184 -91.75 27.70 -7.89
C ASN A 184 -93.06 26.92 -7.64
N ALA A 185 -93.03 25.59 -7.74
CA ALA A 185 -94.16 24.73 -7.38
C ALA A 185 -94.52 24.82 -5.88
N GLY A 186 -93.52 24.87 -4.99
CA GLY A 186 -93.72 25.05 -3.55
C GLY A 186 -94.31 26.41 -3.17
N GLU A 187 -93.97 27.48 -3.89
CA GLU A 187 -94.55 28.80 -3.71
C GLU A 187 -95.98 28.88 -4.29
N ALA A 188 -96.24 28.22 -5.43
CA ALA A 188 -97.60 28.04 -5.96
C ALA A 188 -98.51 27.25 -5.01
N LEU A 189 -98.00 26.18 -4.38
CA LEU A 189 -98.71 25.41 -3.36
C LEU A 189 -99.03 26.25 -2.11
N LYS A 190 -98.11 27.09 -1.64
CA LYS A 190 -98.37 28.03 -0.53
C LYS A 190 -99.48 29.03 -0.87
N ILE A 191 -99.52 29.55 -2.10
CA ILE A 191 -100.59 30.45 -2.56
C ILE A 191 -101.94 29.69 -2.63
N MET A 192 -101.93 28.42 -3.02
CA MET A 192 -103.12 27.58 -3.03
C MET A 192 -103.63 27.26 -1.61
N ASP A 193 -102.72 26.97 -0.67
CA ASP A 193 -103.03 26.71 0.74
C ASP A 193 -103.56 27.97 1.47
N GLN A 194 -102.98 29.15 1.19
CA GLN A 194 -103.53 30.43 1.65
C GLN A 194 -104.95 30.67 1.13
N ARG A 195 -105.23 30.37 -0.15
CA ARG A 195 -106.58 30.47 -0.71
C ARG A 195 -107.55 29.47 -0.07
N LEU A 196 -107.11 28.26 0.25
CA LEU A 196 -107.93 27.28 0.98
C LEU A 196 -108.29 27.77 2.39
N HIS A 197 -107.34 28.40 3.10
CA HIS A 197 -107.63 29.06 4.38
C HIS A 197 -108.63 30.23 4.22
N GLU A 198 -108.48 31.09 3.19
CA GLU A 198 -109.49 32.13 2.91
C GLU A 198 -110.88 31.56 2.61
N TYR A 199 -110.98 30.39 1.96
CA TYR A 199 -112.27 29.74 1.72
C TYR A 199 -112.86 29.16 3.01
N ALA A 200 -112.06 28.52 3.85
CA ALA A 200 -112.50 27.98 5.15
C ALA A 200 -112.98 29.09 6.10
N ASP A 201 -112.28 30.23 6.17
CA ASP A 201 -112.72 31.38 6.96
C ASP A 201 -114.01 32.00 6.40
N ARG A 202 -114.16 32.11 5.07
CA ARG A 202 -115.42 32.55 4.44
C ARG A 202 -116.58 31.62 4.77
N GLU A 203 -116.40 30.30 4.64
CA GLU A 203 -117.38 29.27 4.98
C GLU A 203 -117.82 29.38 6.44
N LYS A 204 -116.87 29.53 7.36
CA LYS A 204 -117.13 29.73 8.79
C LYS A 204 -117.96 31.00 9.07
N THR A 205 -117.67 32.13 8.41
CA THR A 205 -118.51 33.34 8.55
C THR A 205 -119.90 33.22 7.92
N LEU A 206 -120.11 32.27 7.00
CA LEU A 206 -121.43 31.95 6.45
C LEU A 206 -122.22 31.02 7.38
N GLU A 207 -121.58 30.03 8.03
CA GLU A 207 -122.19 29.24 9.10
C GLU A 207 -122.63 30.10 10.28
N GLU A 208 -121.82 31.09 10.66
CA GLU A 208 -122.11 31.98 11.79
C GLU A 208 -123.34 32.87 11.51
N LYS A 209 -123.42 33.48 10.31
CA LYS A 209 -124.61 34.21 9.84
C LYS A 209 -125.84 33.31 9.64
N SER A 210 -125.63 32.04 9.28
CA SER A 210 -126.69 31.03 9.19
C SER A 210 -127.30 30.76 10.58
N ARG A 211 -126.47 30.63 11.62
CA ARG A 211 -126.94 30.55 13.01
C ARG A 211 -127.68 31.81 13.46
N GLU A 212 -127.15 33.00 13.20
CA GLU A 212 -127.82 34.26 13.55
C GLU A 212 -129.22 34.37 12.92
N THR A 213 -129.39 33.93 11.66
CA THR A 213 -130.70 33.90 11.00
C THR A 213 -131.62 32.80 11.52
N ILE A 214 -131.10 31.62 11.87
CA ILE A 214 -131.87 30.54 12.52
C ILE A 214 -132.37 30.99 13.91
N ASP A 215 -131.52 31.62 14.72
CA ASP A 215 -131.90 32.11 16.05
C ASP A 215 -132.87 33.30 15.97
N HIS A 216 -132.73 34.19 14.98
CA HIS A 216 -133.71 35.23 14.72
C HIS A 216 -135.08 34.64 14.29
N LEU A 217 -135.09 33.59 13.47
CA LEU A 217 -136.31 32.86 13.10
C LEU A 217 -136.93 32.13 14.29
N HIS A 218 -136.13 31.52 15.18
CA HIS A 218 -136.63 30.94 16.44
C HIS A 218 -137.22 32.00 17.38
N LEU A 219 -136.64 33.19 17.46
CA LEU A 219 -137.19 34.31 18.22
C LEU A 219 -138.56 34.73 17.63
N LEU A 220 -138.63 34.91 16.30
CA LEU A 220 -139.87 35.23 15.58
C LEU A 220 -140.96 34.18 15.81
N ILE A 221 -140.65 32.88 15.65
CA ILE A 221 -141.59 31.77 15.88
C ILE A 221 -142.08 31.75 17.33
N ASN A 222 -141.25 32.11 18.31
CA ASN A 222 -141.67 32.19 19.70
C ASN A 222 -142.55 33.44 19.99
N THR A 223 -142.28 34.58 19.36
CA THR A 223 -143.20 35.74 19.43
C THR A 223 -144.53 35.46 18.73
N GLU A 224 -144.51 34.81 17.57
CA GLU A 224 -145.69 34.36 16.81
C GLU A 224 -146.56 33.42 17.66
N ARG A 225 -145.95 32.46 18.36
CA ARG A 225 -146.63 31.57 19.31
C ARG A 225 -147.22 32.32 20.51
N GLN A 226 -146.53 33.33 21.04
CA GLN A 226 -147.07 34.16 22.12
C GLN A 226 -148.23 35.04 21.67
N ILE A 227 -148.21 35.55 20.43
CA ILE A 227 -149.32 36.33 19.84
C ILE A 227 -150.53 35.41 19.65
N ARG A 228 -150.39 34.27 18.97
CA ARG A 228 -151.49 33.32 18.77
C ARG A 228 -152.07 32.79 20.08
N ALA A 229 -151.26 32.65 21.13
CA ALA A 229 -151.72 32.27 22.48
C ALA A 229 -152.46 33.39 23.23
N ARG A 230 -152.40 34.65 22.77
CA ARG A 230 -153.28 35.75 23.20
C ARG A 230 -154.54 35.79 22.36
N GLU A 231 -154.43 35.70 21.03
CA GLU A 231 -155.57 35.68 20.11
C GLU A 231 -156.57 34.55 20.42
N LEU A 232 -156.06 33.35 20.78
CA LEU A 232 -156.90 32.24 21.26
C LEU A 232 -157.64 32.60 22.57
N LYS A 233 -157.00 33.28 23.52
CA LYS A 233 -157.65 33.71 24.76
C LYS A 233 -158.65 34.84 24.56
N GLU A 234 -158.43 35.71 23.57
CA GLU A 234 -159.39 36.75 23.20
C GLU A 234 -160.59 36.15 22.45
N ARG A 235 -160.40 35.13 21.60
CA ARG A 235 -161.50 34.33 21.04
C ARG A 235 -162.28 33.58 22.11
N ASP A 236 -161.61 32.90 23.04
CA ASP A 236 -162.24 32.22 24.19
C ASP A 236 -163.03 33.18 25.11
N LEU A 237 -162.77 34.49 25.03
CA LEU A 237 -163.54 35.55 25.70
C LEU A 237 -164.74 35.97 24.83
N GLN A 238 -164.49 36.35 23.57
CA GLN A 238 -165.53 36.79 22.63
C GLN A 238 -166.60 35.72 22.40
N GLU A 239 -166.23 34.44 22.35
CA GLU A 239 -167.19 33.34 22.17
C GLU A 239 -168.12 33.19 23.39
N LYS A 240 -167.64 33.49 24.60
CA LYS A 240 -168.47 33.54 25.82
C LYS A 240 -169.37 34.77 25.87
N GLU A 241 -168.87 35.92 25.44
CA GLU A 241 -169.69 37.13 25.29
C GLU A 241 -170.80 36.93 24.25
N PHE A 242 -170.50 36.24 23.13
CA PHE A 242 -171.49 35.82 22.14
C PHE A 242 -172.50 34.82 22.71
N GLU A 243 -172.11 33.84 23.55
CA GLU A 243 -173.07 32.95 24.22
C GLU A 243 -174.02 33.70 25.17
N GLU A 244 -173.56 34.70 25.93
CA GLU A 244 -174.42 35.52 26.79
C GLU A 244 -175.35 36.45 25.98
N GLN A 245 -174.85 37.00 24.87
CA GLN A 245 -175.70 37.73 23.92
C GLN A 245 -176.74 36.83 23.25
N LEU A 246 -176.41 35.56 22.96
CA LEU A 246 -177.37 34.60 22.42
C LEU A 246 -178.45 34.25 23.46
N LYS A 247 -178.06 34.00 24.72
CA LYS A 247 -179.00 33.72 25.82
C LYS A 247 -179.94 34.89 26.13
N THR A 248 -179.47 36.14 26.03
CA THR A 248 -180.32 37.33 26.19
C THR A 248 -181.25 37.56 25.00
N SER A 249 -180.76 37.39 23.77
CA SER A 249 -181.57 37.43 22.54
C SER A 249 -182.68 36.37 22.52
N GLN A 250 -182.36 35.12 22.86
CA GLN A 250 -183.31 34.01 22.88
C GLN A 250 -184.43 34.22 23.93
N LYS A 251 -184.14 34.96 25.00
CA LYS A 251 -185.13 35.38 26.00
C LYS A 251 -186.07 36.49 25.48
N ALA A 252 -185.56 37.43 24.68
CA ALA A 252 -186.40 38.45 24.06
C ALA A 252 -187.41 37.87 23.05
N TYR A 253 -187.03 36.83 22.30
CA TYR A 253 -187.95 36.14 21.38
C TYR A 253 -189.07 35.36 22.09
N SER A 254 -188.83 34.84 23.31
CA SER A 254 -189.89 34.26 24.16
C SER A 254 -191.00 35.27 24.43
N ASP A 255 -190.60 36.46 24.89
CA ASP A 255 -191.55 37.45 25.41
C ASP A 255 -192.31 38.15 24.28
N LEU A 256 -191.70 38.30 23.09
CA LEU A 256 -192.37 38.75 21.87
C LEU A 256 -193.50 37.78 21.42
N GLY A 257 -193.30 36.47 21.62
CA GLY A 257 -194.28 35.42 21.30
C GLY A 257 -195.54 35.43 22.18
N ILE A 258 -195.49 36.11 23.33
CA ILE A 258 -196.64 36.33 24.21
C ILE A 258 -197.45 37.56 23.76
N LEU A 259 -196.78 38.58 23.20
CA LEU A 259 -197.44 39.83 22.82
C LEU A 259 -198.26 39.72 21.53
N LEU A 260 -197.73 39.06 20.47
CA LEU A 260 -198.42 39.06 19.16
C LEU A 260 -199.69 38.20 19.13
N LYS A 261 -199.78 37.17 19.99
CA LYS A 261 -201.03 36.40 20.23
C LYS A 261 -202.20 37.26 20.72
N LYS A 262 -201.92 38.48 21.19
CA LYS A 262 -202.91 39.47 21.61
C LYS A 262 -203.37 40.40 20.47
N VAL A 263 -202.60 40.49 19.39
CA VAL A 263 -202.89 41.35 18.21
C VAL A 263 -203.72 40.59 17.18
N THR A 264 -203.44 39.30 16.97
CA THR A 264 -204.22 38.42 16.09
C THR A 264 -205.71 38.40 16.43
N ALA A 265 -206.08 38.55 17.71
CA ALA A 265 -207.46 38.52 18.17
C ALA A 265 -208.31 39.73 17.77
N ASP A 266 -207.71 40.86 17.37
CA ASP A 266 -208.43 42.11 17.08
C ASP A 266 -208.29 42.56 15.61
N THR A 267 -207.21 42.22 14.91
CA THR A 267 -207.09 42.49 13.45
C THR A 267 -208.01 41.61 12.60
N GLU A 268 -208.41 40.44 13.10
CA GLU A 268 -209.34 39.52 12.43
C GLU A 268 -210.78 40.06 12.32
N ARG A 269 -211.13 41.17 12.99
CA ARG A 269 -212.51 41.70 12.98
C ARG A 269 -212.80 42.79 11.95
N GLU A 270 -211.79 43.54 11.49
CA GLU A 270 -212.02 44.72 10.63
C GLU A 270 -211.71 44.48 9.14
N ILE A 271 -210.82 43.55 8.77
CA ILE A 271 -210.51 43.30 7.34
C ILE A 271 -211.59 42.44 6.64
N SER A 272 -212.33 41.59 7.37
CA SER A 272 -213.54 40.94 6.83
C SER A 272 -214.62 41.94 6.38
N ARG A 273 -214.51 43.21 6.78
CA ARG A 273 -215.37 44.32 6.35
C ARG A 273 -214.99 44.89 4.98
N LEU A 274 -213.74 44.73 4.55
CA LEU A 274 -213.22 45.17 3.25
C LEU A 274 -213.34 44.09 2.15
N GLN A 275 -213.80 42.89 2.52
CA GLN A 275 -213.75 41.71 1.64
C GLN A 275 -215.04 41.46 0.82
N ASN A 276 -216.03 42.38 0.87
CA ASN A 276 -217.37 42.20 0.28
C ASN A 276 -217.93 43.44 -0.47
N LEU A 277 -217.08 44.41 -0.83
CA LEU A 277 -217.37 45.36 -1.91
C LEU A 277 -216.32 45.12 -2.98
N LEU A 278 -216.73 44.55 -4.12
CA LEU A 278 -217.08 45.29 -5.33
C LEU A 278 -215.89 46.10 -5.85
N SER A 279 -215.20 45.62 -6.89
CA SER A 279 -215.65 45.58 -8.29
C SER A 279 -215.27 46.86 -9.02
N ASP A 280 -215.17 46.72 -10.33
CA ASP A 280 -214.94 47.76 -11.31
C ASP A 280 -213.51 48.31 -11.35
N GLU A 281 -212.93 48.08 -12.52
CA GLU A 281 -212.12 48.99 -13.31
C GLU A 281 -211.55 50.26 -12.63
N SER A 282 -210.27 50.58 -12.81
CA SER A 282 -209.64 50.60 -14.14
C SER A 282 -208.13 50.36 -14.06
N VAL A 283 -207.52 49.47 -14.85
CA VAL A 283 -207.56 49.23 -16.30
C VAL A 283 -206.62 50.16 -17.07
N LYS A 284 -205.44 49.59 -17.36
CA LYS A 284 -204.42 50.02 -18.34
C LYS A 284 -203.64 51.28 -18.00
N ARG A 285 -202.58 51.46 -18.80
CA ARG A 285 -201.75 52.64 -19.02
C ARG A 285 -200.64 52.86 -17.98
N GLN A 286 -199.38 53.00 -18.41
CA GLN A 286 -198.82 52.80 -19.75
C GLN A 286 -197.43 52.14 -19.57
N ARG A 287 -197.08 51.16 -20.42
CA ARG A 287 -196.13 51.29 -21.55
C ARG A 287 -194.76 51.81 -21.10
N TYR A 288 -193.70 51.03 -21.32
CA TYR A 288 -192.80 51.12 -22.48
C TYR A 288 -192.07 52.46 -22.56
N GLU A 289 -190.97 52.46 -23.31
CA GLU A 289 -190.16 53.63 -23.62
C GLU A 289 -189.38 54.16 -22.39
N GLU A 290 -188.05 54.20 -22.40
CA GLU A 290 -187.14 53.61 -23.38
C GLU A 290 -185.75 53.46 -22.71
N GLU A 291 -184.77 54.20 -23.21
CA GLU A 291 -183.99 55.19 -22.46
C GLU A 291 -183.89 55.01 -20.93
N SER A 292 -182.70 54.94 -20.34
CA SER A 292 -181.37 55.24 -20.90
C SER A 292 -180.30 54.32 -20.30
N ARG A 293 -179.26 53.93 -21.06
CA ARG A 293 -178.10 54.75 -21.50
C ARG A 293 -177.41 55.45 -20.33
N ILE A 294 -176.13 55.79 -20.56
CA ILE A 294 -175.35 56.81 -19.85
C ILE A 294 -174.97 56.35 -18.42
N LEU A 295 -173.68 56.11 -18.16
CA LEU A 295 -172.64 57.13 -17.94
C LEU A 295 -173.02 58.11 -16.81
N SER A 296 -173.01 57.58 -15.59
CA SER A 296 -172.97 58.29 -14.30
C SER A 296 -172.52 57.26 -13.28
N ASP A 297 -171.33 56.67 -13.44
CA ASP A 297 -170.00 57.32 -13.51
C ASP A 297 -169.64 58.08 -12.23
N ASN A 298 -168.33 58.24 -12.07
CA ASN A 298 -167.66 59.31 -11.35
C ASN A 298 -167.69 59.30 -9.81
N LEU A 299 -166.48 59.03 -9.30
CA LEU A 299 -165.77 59.87 -8.33
C LEU A 299 -166.44 60.05 -6.96
N SER A 300 -165.86 59.55 -5.87
CA SER A 300 -164.47 59.84 -5.49
C SER A 300 -163.92 58.70 -4.62
N LEU A 301 -162.70 58.17 -4.77
CA LEU A 301 -161.42 58.69 -5.28
C LEU A 301 -160.77 59.76 -4.38
N ILE A 302 -159.46 59.61 -4.17
CA ILE A 302 -158.50 60.52 -3.51
C ILE A 302 -158.67 60.69 -1.99
N ARG A 303 -157.85 59.92 -1.24
CA ARG A 303 -156.73 60.38 -0.38
C ARG A 303 -156.20 59.16 0.40
N GLN A 304 -154.90 58.91 0.57
CA GLN A 304 -153.65 59.50 0.05
C GLN A 304 -152.56 58.42 0.38
N GLU A 305 -151.57 58.04 -0.44
CA GLU A 305 -150.40 58.81 -0.94
C GLU A 305 -149.72 59.60 0.20
N TYR A 306 -148.48 59.30 0.61
CA TYR A 306 -147.24 59.10 -0.16
C TYR A 306 -146.26 58.11 0.55
N GLU A 307 -145.11 57.65 0.03
CA GLU A 307 -144.30 57.87 -1.21
C GLU A 307 -143.53 56.54 -1.47
N GLU A 308 -143.46 55.96 -2.67
CA GLU A 308 -142.48 56.16 -3.79
C GLU A 308 -140.97 55.99 -3.42
N LYS A 309 -140.05 55.55 -4.29
CA LYS A 309 -139.90 55.59 -5.78
C LYS A 309 -139.39 54.24 -6.34
N LEU A 310 -139.81 53.70 -7.49
CA LEU A 310 -139.82 54.18 -8.90
C LEU A 310 -138.41 54.22 -9.56
N ALA A 311 -138.18 53.80 -10.82
CA ALA A 311 -139.02 53.21 -11.90
C ALA A 311 -138.16 52.25 -12.79
N HIS A 312 -138.60 51.44 -13.77
CA HIS A 312 -139.39 51.62 -15.02
C HIS A 312 -139.52 50.21 -15.72
N ILE A 313 -140.26 49.88 -16.82
CA ILE A 313 -141.39 50.44 -17.63
C ILE A 313 -141.94 49.33 -18.61
N SER A 314 -142.99 49.66 -19.38
CA SER A 314 -143.63 49.08 -20.61
C SER A 314 -142.83 48.23 -21.63
N SER A 315 -143.41 47.55 -22.64
CA SER A 315 -144.78 47.03 -23.03
C SER A 315 -144.61 46.25 -24.38
N ASP A 316 -145.55 45.78 -25.23
CA ASP A 316 -147.04 45.67 -25.41
C ASP A 316 -147.28 44.32 -26.18
N PHE A 317 -148.44 43.68 -26.39
CA PHE A 317 -149.90 43.96 -26.37
C PHE A 317 -150.58 44.28 -27.74
N SER A 318 -151.85 43.82 -27.91
CA SER A 318 -152.68 43.78 -29.16
C SER A 318 -152.19 42.79 -30.25
N ARG A 319 -153.06 42.16 -31.07
CA ARG A 319 -154.49 42.40 -31.38
C ARG A 319 -155.23 41.08 -31.67
N THR A 320 -156.53 41.01 -31.36
CA THR A 320 -157.45 39.90 -31.70
C THR A 320 -158.24 40.15 -32.99
N LYS A 321 -159.04 39.14 -33.43
CA LYS A 321 -160.17 39.28 -34.38
C LYS A 321 -159.72 39.53 -35.85
N GLU A 322 -160.49 39.22 -36.90
CA GLU A 322 -161.86 38.69 -37.06
C GLU A 322 -162.01 38.01 -38.44
N ASN A 323 -162.99 37.10 -38.61
CA ASN A 323 -163.86 36.77 -39.78
C ASN A 323 -163.45 37.16 -41.25
N LEU A 324 -163.89 36.50 -42.33
CA LEU A 324 -164.88 35.43 -42.61
C LEU A 324 -164.20 34.37 -43.54
N GLN A 325 -164.65 33.11 -43.65
CA GLN A 325 -165.94 32.66 -44.19
C GLN A 325 -166.26 33.24 -45.59
N ASP A 326 -165.36 33.05 -46.55
CA ASP A 326 -165.80 32.82 -47.94
C ASP A 326 -164.96 31.76 -48.68
N GLN A 327 -165.70 30.79 -49.20
CA GLN A 327 -165.53 30.03 -50.44
C GLN A 327 -164.10 29.72 -50.95
N ILE A 328 -163.67 28.46 -50.86
CA ILE A 328 -163.86 27.46 -51.93
C ILE A 328 -163.13 27.84 -53.23
N ASN A 329 -161.88 27.36 -53.38
CA ASN A 329 -161.53 26.38 -54.42
C ASN A 329 -160.09 25.80 -54.29
N SER A 330 -159.89 24.62 -54.92
CA SER A 330 -158.64 23.90 -55.28
C SER A 330 -157.69 23.28 -54.21
N GLN A 331 -158.01 22.04 -53.82
CA GLN A 331 -157.24 20.79 -54.09
C GLN A 331 -155.86 20.44 -53.43
N HIS A 332 -155.81 19.17 -52.96
CA HIS A 332 -154.69 18.19 -52.87
C HIS A 332 -153.47 18.51 -51.96
N GLU A 333 -152.58 17.57 -51.58
CA GLU A 333 -152.28 16.19 -52.06
C GLU A 333 -151.66 15.27 -50.96
N GLU A 334 -151.78 13.93 -51.10
CA GLU A 334 -150.91 12.82 -50.59
C GLU A 334 -150.38 12.76 -49.10
N LEU A 335 -149.72 11.69 -48.62
CA LEU A 335 -150.10 10.26 -48.48
C LEU A 335 -149.12 9.51 -47.52
N ARG A 336 -149.45 8.28 -47.09
CA ARG A 336 -148.58 7.19 -46.54
C ARG A 336 -147.79 7.41 -45.23
N SER A 337 -148.14 6.65 -44.17
CA SER A 337 -147.21 5.88 -43.31
C SER A 337 -147.96 5.08 -42.22
N THR A 338 -147.72 3.75 -42.13
CA THR A 338 -147.77 2.87 -40.90
C THR A 338 -147.97 1.37 -41.25
N VAL A 339 -146.98 0.72 -41.88
CA VAL A 339 -146.92 -0.77 -41.99
C VAL A 339 -145.51 -1.33 -41.70
N ALA A 340 -144.50 -0.47 -41.51
CA ALA A 340 -143.08 -0.85 -41.54
C ALA A 340 -142.49 -1.44 -40.22
N SER A 341 -143.27 -1.57 -39.14
CA SER A 341 -142.71 -1.74 -37.78
C SER A 341 -142.21 -3.14 -37.41
N HIS A 342 -142.38 -4.16 -38.25
CA HIS A 342 -142.13 -5.57 -37.90
C HIS A 342 -140.92 -6.23 -38.59
N ALA A 343 -140.14 -5.48 -39.39
CA ALA A 343 -138.96 -6.01 -40.08
C ALA A 343 -137.63 -5.76 -39.32
N GLN A 344 -137.54 -4.64 -38.58
CA GLN A 344 -136.28 -4.13 -38.04
C GLN A 344 -135.61 -5.06 -37.02
N THR A 345 -136.39 -5.64 -36.10
CA THR A 345 -135.89 -6.36 -34.91
C THR A 345 -135.20 -7.70 -35.19
N LEU A 346 -135.21 -8.19 -36.44
CA LEU A 346 -134.46 -9.38 -36.84
C LEU A 346 -133.09 -9.05 -37.46
N GLN A 347 -132.84 -7.80 -37.87
CA GLN A 347 -131.58 -7.38 -38.45
C GLN A 347 -130.53 -7.06 -37.37
N ASP A 348 -130.93 -6.29 -36.35
CA ASP A 348 -130.10 -5.86 -35.22
C ASP A 348 -129.49 -7.05 -34.43
N LEU A 349 -130.15 -8.22 -34.42
CA LEU A 349 -129.66 -9.45 -33.79
C LEU A 349 -128.64 -10.21 -34.64
N HIS A 350 -128.59 -9.98 -35.95
CA HIS A 350 -127.66 -10.68 -36.84
C HIS A 350 -126.29 -9.98 -36.87
N GLU A 351 -126.27 -8.64 -36.99
CA GLU A 351 -125.04 -7.84 -36.94
C GLU A 351 -124.25 -8.09 -35.63
N LYS A 352 -124.98 -8.18 -34.51
CA LYS A 352 -124.38 -8.40 -33.18
C LYS A 352 -123.74 -9.78 -32.98
N ILE A 353 -124.14 -10.78 -33.78
CA ILE A 353 -123.50 -12.11 -33.79
C ILE A 353 -122.23 -12.08 -34.65
N THR A 354 -122.24 -11.38 -35.79
CA THR A 354 -121.04 -11.22 -36.62
C THR A 354 -119.94 -10.41 -35.93
N GLU A 355 -120.31 -9.36 -35.17
CA GLU A 355 -119.37 -8.50 -34.44
C GLU A 355 -118.61 -9.28 -33.34
N LEU A 356 -119.32 -10.10 -32.57
CA LEU A 356 -118.72 -10.99 -31.56
C LEU A 356 -117.85 -12.11 -32.16
N SER A 357 -118.17 -12.58 -33.36
CA SER A 357 -117.32 -13.55 -34.08
C SER A 357 -115.99 -12.92 -34.49
N HIS A 358 -116.00 -11.66 -34.95
CA HIS A 358 -114.78 -10.98 -35.39
C HIS A 358 -113.82 -10.70 -34.22
N GLN A 359 -114.36 -10.25 -33.09
CA GLN A 359 -113.58 -10.04 -31.85
C GLN A 359 -112.94 -11.34 -31.34
N ARG A 360 -113.61 -12.49 -31.50
CA ARG A 360 -113.01 -13.80 -31.17
C ARG A 360 -111.84 -14.12 -32.10
N ASP A 361 -111.99 -13.97 -33.41
CA ASP A 361 -110.94 -14.31 -34.38
C ASP A 361 -109.70 -13.39 -34.26
N GLU A 362 -109.88 -12.17 -33.74
CA GLU A 362 -108.81 -11.22 -33.44
C GLU A 362 -108.06 -11.55 -32.13
N LEU A 363 -108.80 -11.99 -31.10
CA LEU A 363 -108.21 -12.56 -29.87
C LEU A 363 -107.47 -13.88 -30.14
N GLU A 364 -107.98 -14.74 -31.04
CA GLU A 364 -107.29 -15.97 -31.45
C GLU A 364 -106.02 -15.72 -32.28
N ARG A 365 -105.87 -14.56 -32.94
CA ARG A 365 -104.61 -14.16 -33.59
C ARG A 365 -103.59 -13.66 -32.58
N THR A 366 -103.97 -12.69 -31.75
CA THR A 366 -103.07 -12.07 -30.75
C THR A 366 -102.57 -13.10 -29.72
N LEU A 367 -103.37 -14.12 -29.38
CA LEU A 367 -102.91 -15.25 -28.57
C LEU A 367 -101.83 -16.11 -29.29
N ARG A 368 -101.94 -16.33 -30.60
CA ARG A 368 -100.92 -17.09 -31.37
C ARG A 368 -99.63 -16.30 -31.48
N GLU A 369 -99.71 -15.04 -31.88
CA GLU A 369 -98.56 -14.12 -32.01
C GLU A 369 -97.78 -14.00 -30.70
N THR A 370 -98.47 -13.93 -29.55
CA THR A 370 -97.82 -13.94 -28.23
C THR A 370 -97.25 -15.31 -27.85
N THR A 371 -97.86 -16.44 -28.22
CA THR A 371 -97.22 -17.76 -28.02
C THR A 371 -95.98 -17.97 -28.89
N GLU A 372 -95.99 -17.52 -30.14
CA GLU A 372 -94.85 -17.60 -31.05
C GLU A 372 -93.70 -16.68 -30.59
N SER A 373 -94.02 -15.46 -30.14
CA SER A 373 -93.04 -14.55 -29.53
C SER A 373 -92.39 -15.15 -28.27
N ASN A 374 -93.16 -15.76 -27.38
CA ASN A 374 -92.63 -16.42 -26.19
C ASN A 374 -91.74 -17.64 -26.53
N GLN A 375 -92.08 -18.42 -27.56
CA GLN A 375 -91.21 -19.51 -28.05
C GLN A 375 -89.89 -18.99 -28.60
N LEU A 376 -89.91 -17.88 -29.36
CA LEU A 376 -88.70 -17.25 -29.88
C LEU A 376 -87.78 -16.75 -28.75
N ILE A 377 -88.35 -16.10 -27.74
CA ILE A 377 -87.64 -15.62 -26.55
C ILE A 377 -87.02 -16.80 -25.78
N GLN A 378 -87.73 -17.93 -25.62
CA GLN A 378 -87.20 -19.11 -24.94
C GLN A 378 -85.97 -19.68 -25.65
N VAL A 379 -86.03 -19.82 -26.98
CA VAL A 379 -84.89 -20.30 -27.79
C VAL A 379 -83.69 -19.34 -27.71
N GLU A 380 -83.93 -18.03 -27.66
CA GLU A 380 -82.86 -17.04 -27.47
C GLU A 380 -82.26 -17.11 -26.05
N LEU A 381 -83.08 -17.39 -25.03
CA LEU A 381 -82.64 -17.58 -23.64
C LEU A 381 -81.76 -18.83 -23.50
N ASP A 382 -82.21 -19.96 -24.02
CA ASP A 382 -81.48 -21.24 -23.98
C ASP A 382 -80.13 -21.14 -24.75
N SER A 383 -80.13 -20.41 -25.87
CA SER A 383 -78.91 -20.07 -26.62
C SER A 383 -77.91 -19.26 -25.79
N LYS A 384 -78.38 -18.21 -25.08
CA LYS A 384 -77.55 -17.39 -24.19
C LYS A 384 -77.03 -18.17 -22.98
N ILE A 385 -77.82 -19.07 -22.41
CA ILE A 385 -77.39 -19.98 -21.34
C ILE A 385 -76.25 -20.88 -21.86
N SER A 386 -76.42 -21.51 -23.03
CA SER A 386 -75.36 -22.36 -23.61
C SER A 386 -74.09 -21.59 -24.00
N GLN A 387 -74.18 -20.29 -24.30
CA GLN A 387 -73.01 -19.43 -24.46
C GLN A 387 -72.32 -19.15 -23.11
N TYR A 388 -73.09 -18.81 -22.08
CA TYR A 388 -72.57 -18.53 -20.74
C TYR A 388 -71.85 -19.75 -20.12
N GLU A 389 -72.40 -20.96 -20.29
CA GLU A 389 -71.76 -22.21 -19.83
C GLU A 389 -70.41 -22.46 -20.52
N LYS A 390 -70.30 -22.20 -21.82
CA LYS A 390 -69.05 -22.34 -22.58
C LYS A 390 -68.00 -21.32 -22.12
N GLU A 391 -68.40 -20.06 -21.93
CA GLU A 391 -67.46 -19.03 -21.47
C GLU A 391 -67.04 -19.26 -20.01
N LYS A 392 -67.93 -19.81 -19.16
CA LYS A 392 -67.58 -20.24 -17.79
C LYS A 392 -66.52 -21.34 -17.79
N ILE A 393 -66.68 -22.38 -18.60
CA ILE A 393 -65.68 -23.47 -18.74
C ILE A 393 -64.34 -22.88 -19.22
N ARG A 394 -64.38 -21.99 -20.20
CA ARG A 394 -63.18 -21.31 -20.73
C ARG A 394 -62.46 -20.45 -19.68
N VAL A 395 -63.20 -19.77 -18.81
CA VAL A 395 -62.62 -19.01 -17.69
C VAL A 395 -61.99 -19.95 -16.66
N GLU A 396 -62.62 -21.09 -16.36
CA GLU A 396 -62.05 -22.11 -15.46
C GLU A 396 -60.76 -22.72 -16.03
N GLU A 397 -60.71 -23.03 -17.33
CA GLU A 397 -59.49 -23.45 -18.03
C GLU A 397 -58.39 -22.37 -18.00
N LEU A 398 -58.74 -21.11 -18.26
CA LEU A 398 -57.80 -19.99 -18.19
C LEU A 398 -57.24 -19.78 -16.77
N GLU A 399 -58.07 -19.91 -15.73
CA GLU A 399 -57.61 -19.87 -14.34
C GLU A 399 -56.64 -21.01 -13.99
N ILE A 400 -56.93 -22.24 -14.45
CA ILE A 400 -56.04 -23.39 -14.23
C ILE A 400 -54.68 -23.15 -14.90
N ASN A 401 -54.67 -22.69 -16.15
CA ASN A 401 -53.45 -22.33 -16.86
C ASN A 401 -52.68 -21.19 -16.15
N LEU A 402 -53.38 -20.14 -15.68
CA LEU A 402 -52.75 -19.03 -14.94
C LEU A 402 -52.14 -19.48 -13.61
N ARG A 403 -52.72 -20.49 -12.94
CA ARG A 403 -52.13 -21.09 -11.73
C ARG A 403 -50.88 -21.90 -12.07
N GLN A 404 -50.93 -22.72 -13.12
CA GLN A 404 -49.79 -23.53 -13.56
C GLN A 404 -48.60 -22.68 -14.03
N GLU A 405 -48.83 -21.60 -14.80
CA GLU A 405 -47.74 -20.71 -15.23
C GLU A 405 -47.14 -19.91 -14.05
N ARG A 406 -47.95 -19.51 -13.07
CA ARG A 406 -47.44 -18.91 -11.83
C ARG A 406 -46.58 -19.90 -11.01
N GLU A 407 -46.99 -21.15 -10.96
CA GLU A 407 -46.27 -22.22 -10.25
C GLU A 407 -44.95 -22.57 -10.95
N LYS A 408 -44.95 -22.71 -12.29
CA LYS A 408 -43.72 -22.81 -13.10
C LYS A 408 -42.78 -21.64 -12.84
N HIS A 409 -43.25 -20.41 -12.99
CA HIS A 409 -42.41 -19.21 -12.83
C HIS A 409 -41.85 -19.09 -11.40
N SER A 410 -42.63 -19.46 -10.38
CA SER A 410 -42.15 -19.54 -8.99
C SER A 410 -41.04 -20.59 -8.81
N ASN A 411 -41.13 -21.72 -9.49
CA ASN A 411 -40.12 -22.78 -9.44
C ASN A 411 -38.86 -22.42 -10.25
N GLU A 412 -39.00 -21.72 -11.38
CA GLU A 412 -37.88 -21.17 -12.15
C GLU A 412 -37.12 -20.10 -11.34
N MET A 413 -37.83 -19.17 -10.69
CA MET A 413 -37.26 -18.16 -9.80
C MET A 413 -36.55 -18.75 -8.57
N LEU A 414 -37.00 -19.92 -8.08
CA LEU A 414 -36.29 -20.68 -7.04
C LEU A 414 -35.01 -21.30 -7.60
N LEU A 415 -35.10 -21.98 -8.76
CA LEU A 415 -33.96 -22.64 -9.39
C LEU A 415 -32.85 -21.65 -9.82
N GLU A 416 -33.21 -20.44 -10.28
CA GLU A 416 -32.25 -19.38 -10.53
C GLU A 416 -31.59 -18.87 -9.24
N ARG A 417 -32.35 -18.71 -8.15
CA ARG A 417 -31.79 -18.35 -6.83
C ARG A 417 -30.81 -19.40 -6.30
N GLU A 418 -31.10 -20.68 -6.47
CA GLU A 418 -30.19 -21.77 -6.08
C GLU A 418 -28.91 -21.75 -6.93
N LYS A 419 -29.02 -21.65 -8.26
CA LYS A 419 -27.86 -21.49 -9.16
C LYS A 419 -27.01 -20.26 -8.82
N LEU A 420 -27.64 -19.12 -8.53
CA LEU A 420 -26.93 -17.90 -8.14
C LEU A 420 -26.24 -18.05 -6.78
N SER A 421 -26.88 -18.76 -5.84
CA SER A 421 -26.31 -19.07 -4.52
C SER A 421 -25.10 -20.00 -4.63
N GLU A 422 -25.20 -21.09 -5.39
CA GLU A 422 -24.08 -22.00 -5.69
C GLU A 422 -22.93 -21.25 -6.37
N SER A 423 -23.23 -20.45 -7.41
CA SER A 423 -22.23 -19.68 -8.14
C SER A 423 -21.51 -18.71 -7.20
N LYS A 424 -22.24 -18.00 -6.33
CA LYS A 424 -21.68 -17.13 -5.30
C LYS A 424 -20.81 -17.89 -4.29
N GLN A 425 -21.21 -19.11 -3.88
CA GLN A 425 -20.38 -19.95 -3.00
C GLN A 425 -19.08 -20.38 -3.69
N ARG A 426 -19.15 -20.82 -4.96
CA ARG A 426 -17.97 -21.19 -5.76
C ARG A 426 -16.99 -20.02 -5.88
N TYR A 427 -17.46 -18.83 -6.27
CA TYR A 427 -16.62 -17.64 -6.33
C TYR A 427 -16.08 -17.23 -4.95
N GLN A 428 -16.84 -17.39 -3.86
CA GLN A 428 -16.32 -17.13 -2.52
C GLN A 428 -15.20 -18.11 -2.11
N HIS A 429 -15.32 -19.39 -2.47
CA HIS A 429 -14.25 -20.37 -2.25
C HIS A 429 -13.01 -20.07 -3.11
N GLU A 430 -13.19 -19.67 -4.37
CA GLU A 430 -12.12 -19.28 -5.28
C GLU A 430 -11.38 -18.02 -4.79
N ILE A 431 -12.12 -16.97 -4.38
CA ILE A 431 -11.55 -15.75 -3.77
C ILE A 431 -10.78 -16.09 -2.48
N ASN A 432 -11.32 -16.96 -1.62
CA ASN A 432 -10.62 -17.37 -0.40
C ASN A 432 -9.35 -18.17 -0.73
N HIS A 433 -9.38 -19.04 -1.73
CA HIS A 433 -8.23 -19.83 -2.17
C HIS A 433 -7.10 -18.94 -2.73
N ILE A 434 -7.44 -18.02 -3.63
CA ILE A 434 -6.52 -17.02 -4.19
C ILE A 434 -5.96 -16.12 -3.08
N HIS A 435 -6.77 -15.73 -2.09
CA HIS A 435 -6.29 -14.95 -0.95
C HIS A 435 -5.27 -15.71 -0.10
N ASP A 436 -5.52 -16.99 0.22
CA ASP A 436 -4.57 -17.84 0.95
C ASP A 436 -3.30 -18.13 0.15
N GLU A 437 -3.38 -18.22 -1.17
CA GLU A 437 -2.21 -18.39 -2.05
C GLU A 437 -1.36 -17.11 -2.13
N ILE A 438 -1.97 -15.95 -2.38
CA ILE A 438 -1.30 -14.64 -2.32
C ILE A 438 -0.63 -14.43 -0.95
N LYS A 439 -1.28 -14.86 0.14
CA LYS A 439 -0.73 -14.76 1.49
C LYS A 439 0.48 -15.69 1.72
N LYS A 440 0.48 -16.91 1.15
CA LYS A 440 1.65 -17.80 1.17
C LYS A 440 2.81 -17.20 0.38
N LEU A 441 2.55 -16.76 -0.85
CA LEU A 441 3.57 -16.13 -1.72
C LEU A 441 4.12 -14.83 -1.12
N GLY A 442 3.29 -14.05 -0.41
CA GLY A 442 3.72 -12.89 0.36
C GLY A 442 4.69 -13.27 1.49
N ASN A 443 4.33 -14.27 2.31
CA ASN A 443 5.21 -14.77 3.38
C ASN A 443 6.53 -15.34 2.84
N GLU A 444 6.47 -16.07 1.71
CA GLU A 444 7.65 -16.66 1.05
C GLU A 444 8.57 -15.58 0.47
N ARG A 445 8.02 -14.57 -0.21
CA ARG A 445 8.75 -13.38 -0.65
C ARG A 445 9.44 -12.69 0.52
N ASP A 446 8.74 -12.48 1.63
CA ASP A 446 9.27 -11.74 2.77
C ASP A 446 10.33 -12.54 3.53
N HIS A 447 10.22 -13.88 3.56
CA HIS A 447 11.28 -14.76 4.02
C HIS A 447 12.53 -14.69 3.12
N LEU A 448 12.37 -14.76 1.79
CA LEU A 448 13.47 -14.66 0.82
C LEU A 448 14.16 -13.29 0.85
N LEU A 449 13.40 -12.20 1.07
CA LEU A 449 13.94 -10.86 1.28
C LEU A 449 14.76 -10.80 2.58
N SER A 450 14.26 -11.40 3.67
CA SER A 450 14.99 -11.47 4.94
C SER A 450 16.28 -12.29 4.83
N GLU A 451 16.26 -13.43 4.14
CA GLU A 451 17.48 -14.21 3.87
C GLU A 451 18.47 -13.44 3.01
N ARG A 452 18.00 -12.79 1.93
CA ARG A 452 18.84 -11.98 1.06
C ARG A 452 19.51 -10.87 1.86
N GLN A 453 18.77 -10.15 2.70
CA GLN A 453 19.32 -9.05 3.48
C GLN A 453 20.34 -9.56 4.51
N ALA A 454 20.07 -10.66 5.21
CA ALA A 454 21.05 -11.28 6.11
C ALA A 454 22.35 -11.71 5.41
N ARG A 455 22.28 -12.13 4.13
CA ARG A 455 23.47 -12.42 3.30
C ARG A 455 24.18 -11.14 2.86
N GLU A 456 23.45 -10.09 2.48
CA GLU A 456 24.06 -8.78 2.16
C GLU A 456 24.75 -8.16 3.37
N ASP A 457 24.17 -8.29 4.57
CA ASP A 457 24.76 -7.80 5.82
C ASP A 457 26.00 -8.63 6.20
N TYR A 458 25.97 -9.97 6.06
CA TYR A 458 27.17 -10.81 6.20
C TYR A 458 28.31 -10.36 5.26
N TYR A 459 28.03 -10.12 3.98
CA TYR A 459 29.06 -9.66 3.05
C TYR A 459 29.55 -8.23 3.36
N ARG A 460 28.72 -7.35 3.92
CA ARG A 460 29.16 -6.02 4.41
C ARG A 460 30.14 -6.15 5.57
N ASP A 461 29.87 -7.04 6.52
CA ASP A 461 30.73 -7.31 7.66
C ASP A 461 32.05 -7.99 7.23
N GLU A 462 32.00 -8.96 6.31
CA GLU A 462 33.17 -9.63 5.74
C GLU A 462 34.07 -8.64 4.96
N ILE A 463 33.49 -7.79 4.11
CA ILE A 463 34.21 -6.70 3.41
C ILE A 463 34.82 -5.70 4.41
N SER A 464 34.10 -5.38 5.49
CA SER A 464 34.60 -4.47 6.53
C SER A 464 35.76 -5.09 7.32
N GLY A 465 35.70 -6.39 7.62
CA GLY A 465 36.79 -7.15 8.21
C GLY A 465 38.04 -7.16 7.33
N ILE A 466 37.87 -7.48 6.04
CA ILE A 466 38.98 -7.45 5.05
C ILE A 466 39.57 -6.04 4.92
N HIS A 467 38.75 -4.98 4.93
CA HIS A 467 39.27 -3.61 4.95
C HIS A 467 40.04 -3.27 6.23
N GLN A 468 39.59 -3.74 7.40
CA GLN A 468 40.30 -3.58 8.67
C GLN A 468 41.65 -4.32 8.67
N GLU A 469 41.69 -5.55 8.15
CA GLU A 469 42.94 -6.32 7.99
C GLU A 469 43.91 -5.67 7.01
N LEU A 470 43.43 -5.20 5.85
CA LEU A 470 44.24 -4.46 4.89
C LEU A 470 44.78 -3.14 5.49
N ALA A 471 43.99 -2.42 6.27
CA ALA A 471 44.44 -1.22 6.98
C ALA A 471 45.52 -1.54 8.04
N ASN A 472 45.37 -2.64 8.77
CA ASN A 472 46.36 -3.12 9.75
C ASN A 472 47.66 -3.58 9.07
N LEU A 473 47.58 -4.27 7.93
CA LEU A 473 48.74 -4.67 7.13
C LEU A 473 49.46 -3.46 6.53
N GLN A 474 48.71 -2.47 6.02
CA GLN A 474 49.30 -1.23 5.50
C GLN A 474 49.97 -0.40 6.60
N SER A 475 49.39 -0.30 7.80
CA SER A 475 50.01 0.42 8.92
C SER A 475 51.28 -0.28 9.41
N SER A 476 51.24 -1.62 9.57
CA SER A 476 52.41 -2.44 9.90
C SER A 476 53.53 -2.29 8.87
N SER A 477 53.21 -2.37 7.57
CA SER A 477 54.18 -2.20 6.47
C SER A 477 54.81 -0.79 6.49
N ARG A 478 54.01 0.26 6.72
CA ARG A 478 54.53 1.63 6.86
C ARG A 478 55.44 1.79 8.07
N SER A 479 55.07 1.25 9.23
CA SER A 479 55.93 1.27 10.42
C SER A 479 57.23 0.51 10.22
N GLN A 480 57.21 -0.59 9.46
CA GLN A 480 58.42 -1.33 9.08
C GLN A 480 59.29 -0.55 8.08
N GLU A 481 58.69 0.12 7.09
CA GLU A 481 59.41 1.03 6.19
C GLU A 481 60.03 2.21 6.94
N GLU A 482 59.31 2.84 7.87
CA GLU A 482 59.80 3.96 8.68
C GLU A 482 60.95 3.53 9.60
N ALA A 483 60.87 2.34 10.21
CA ALA A 483 61.97 1.75 10.97
C ALA A 483 63.21 1.50 10.10
N LEU A 484 63.04 0.87 8.93
CA LEU A 484 64.15 0.61 8.00
C LEU A 484 64.76 1.90 7.43
N ARG A 485 63.95 2.92 7.14
CA ARG A 485 64.42 4.25 6.74
C ARG A 485 65.24 4.91 7.87
N SER A 486 64.78 4.81 9.12
CA SER A 486 65.51 5.30 10.29
C SER A 486 66.87 4.60 10.43
N ASP A 487 66.90 3.27 10.36
CA ASP A 487 68.14 2.47 10.42
C ASP A 487 69.11 2.80 9.29
N ILE A 488 68.63 3.05 8.06
CA ILE A 488 69.46 3.53 6.95
C ILE A 488 70.06 4.90 7.31
N THR A 489 69.26 5.89 7.73
CA THR A 489 69.81 7.21 8.10
C THR A 489 70.78 7.17 9.28
N ASN A 490 70.65 6.18 10.18
CA ASN A 490 71.60 5.96 11.28
C ASN A 490 72.90 5.31 10.78
N ARG A 491 72.84 4.40 9.81
CA ARG A 491 74.02 3.84 9.13
C ARG A 491 74.73 4.89 8.29
N ASP A 492 74.01 5.75 7.58
CA ASP A 492 74.59 6.85 6.80
C ASP A 492 75.35 7.84 7.69
N ARG A 493 74.83 8.14 8.89
CA ARG A 493 75.55 8.92 9.92
C ARG A 493 76.83 8.20 10.36
N GLN A 494 76.76 6.90 10.70
CA GLN A 494 77.94 6.11 11.10
C GLN A 494 79.00 6.04 9.99
N ILE A 495 78.58 5.93 8.72
CA ILE A 495 79.47 5.97 7.55
C ILE A 495 80.12 7.36 7.42
N GLN A 496 79.37 8.44 7.63
CA GLN A 496 79.90 9.80 7.61
C GLN A 496 80.90 10.06 8.75
N ASP A 497 80.61 9.59 9.96
CA ASP A 497 81.52 9.69 11.11
C ASP A 497 82.81 8.89 10.87
N LEU A 498 82.69 7.68 10.32
CA LEU A 498 83.84 6.86 9.91
C LEU A 498 84.63 7.51 8.76
N PHE A 499 83.98 8.20 7.82
CA PHE A 499 84.64 8.94 6.75
C PHE A 499 85.45 10.12 7.32
N ILE A 500 84.85 10.92 8.20
CA ILE A 500 85.52 12.03 8.90
C ILE A 500 86.73 11.52 9.70
N ASN A 501 86.59 10.40 10.42
CA ASN A 501 87.68 9.78 11.17
C ASN A 501 88.81 9.26 10.26
N ASN A 502 88.47 8.62 9.14
CA ASN A 502 89.47 8.18 8.15
C ASN A 502 90.23 9.36 7.53
N GLU A 503 89.57 10.49 7.26
CA GLU A 503 90.22 11.68 6.74
C GLU A 503 91.11 12.37 7.79
N ALA A 504 90.70 12.37 9.06
CA ALA A 504 91.56 12.80 10.17
C ALA A 504 92.81 11.89 10.33
N LEU A 505 92.64 10.57 10.21
CA LEU A 505 93.75 9.60 10.23
C LEU A 505 94.70 9.78 9.03
N ARG A 506 94.19 10.08 7.83
CA ARG A 506 95.00 10.42 6.66
C ARG A 506 95.82 11.69 6.90
N ALA A 507 95.19 12.74 7.40
CA ALA A 507 95.88 13.98 7.75
C ALA A 507 96.98 13.77 8.79
N GLU A 508 96.77 12.87 9.77
CA GLU A 508 97.81 12.54 10.76
C GLU A 508 98.92 11.65 10.18
N ILE A 509 98.60 10.67 9.32
CA ILE A 509 99.60 9.89 8.56
C ILE A 509 100.49 10.83 7.72
N ASP A 510 99.91 11.84 7.08
CA ASP A 510 100.67 12.81 6.31
C ASP A 510 101.48 13.78 7.18
N ARG A 511 101.00 14.16 8.38
CA ARG A 511 101.84 14.86 9.38
C ARG A 511 103.05 14.02 9.80
N VAL A 512 102.84 12.74 10.12
CA VAL A 512 103.91 11.81 10.51
C VAL A 512 104.88 11.58 9.36
N ARG A 513 104.41 11.47 8.11
CA ARG A 513 105.28 11.42 6.92
C ARG A 513 106.15 12.67 6.78
N HIS A 514 105.59 13.87 6.96
CA HIS A 514 106.37 15.11 6.92
C HIS A 514 107.39 15.20 8.06
N GLN A 515 107.06 14.71 9.27
CA GLN A 515 108.02 14.63 10.38
C GLN A 515 109.14 13.61 10.10
N TYR A 516 108.81 12.44 9.54
CA TYR A 516 109.77 11.42 9.15
C TYR A 516 110.73 11.91 8.05
N ILE A 517 110.21 12.62 7.03
CA ILE A 517 111.04 13.23 5.97
C ILE A 517 112.02 14.24 6.59
N LYS A 518 111.55 15.14 7.46
CA LYS A 518 112.43 16.09 8.16
C LYS A 518 113.51 15.39 9.01
N LEU A 519 113.14 14.32 9.71
CA LEU A 519 114.10 13.53 10.49
C LEU A 519 115.13 12.82 9.58
N GLN A 520 114.70 12.34 8.41
CA GLN A 520 115.59 11.75 7.41
C GLN A 520 116.52 12.80 6.78
N GLU A 521 116.06 14.04 6.62
CA GLU A 521 116.87 15.19 6.20
C GLU A 521 117.90 15.58 7.26
N THR A 522 117.52 15.67 8.54
CA THR A 522 118.48 15.98 9.62
C THR A 522 119.51 14.87 9.82
N ILE A 523 119.12 13.59 9.77
CA ILE A 523 120.06 12.46 9.86
C ILE A 523 121.03 12.44 8.67
N ARG A 524 120.59 12.86 7.47
CA ARG A 524 121.50 13.04 6.32
C ARG A 524 122.47 14.20 6.57
N ALA A 525 121.97 15.36 6.99
CA ALA A 525 122.80 16.52 7.29
C ALA A 525 123.86 16.20 8.37
N GLU A 526 123.47 15.61 9.50
CA GLU A 526 124.40 15.21 10.57
C GLU A 526 125.45 14.20 10.10
N LYS A 527 125.06 13.23 9.24
CA LYS A 527 125.98 12.26 8.65
C LYS A 527 126.96 12.93 7.70
N ASP A 528 126.46 13.79 6.81
CA ASP A 528 127.27 14.45 5.79
C ASP A 528 128.21 15.49 6.43
N ASP A 529 127.77 16.22 7.46
CA ASP A 529 128.62 17.06 8.31
C ASP A 529 129.68 16.24 9.06
N SER A 530 129.33 15.07 9.61
CA SER A 530 130.30 14.17 10.26
C SER A 530 131.35 13.63 9.27
N VAL A 531 130.92 13.29 8.05
CA VAL A 531 131.82 12.89 6.96
C VAL A 531 132.70 14.06 6.51
N HIS A 532 132.17 15.27 6.40
CA HIS A 532 132.95 16.48 6.10
C HIS A 532 133.93 16.85 7.24
N ALA A 533 133.58 16.60 8.51
CA ALA A 533 134.49 16.77 9.63
C ALA A 533 135.66 15.78 9.56
N LEU A 534 135.38 14.49 9.28
CA LEU A 534 136.42 13.48 9.05
C LEU A 534 137.31 13.81 7.84
N TYR A 535 136.76 14.30 6.73
CA TYR A 535 137.57 14.77 5.60
C TYR A 535 138.47 15.95 5.97
N ARG A 536 138.00 16.94 6.74
CA ARG A 536 138.84 18.05 7.24
C ARG A 536 139.97 17.55 8.14
N GLU A 537 139.70 16.55 8.99
CA GLU A 537 140.72 15.94 9.84
C GLU A 537 141.75 15.16 9.01
N ILE A 538 141.31 14.35 8.04
CA ILE A 538 142.18 13.63 7.10
C ILE A 538 143.08 14.61 6.36
N THR A 539 142.56 15.68 5.75
CA THR A 539 143.40 16.68 5.06
C THR A 539 144.37 17.38 6.01
N SER A 540 143.97 17.66 7.25
CA SER A 540 144.88 18.21 8.26
C SER A 540 145.95 17.21 8.72
N LEU A 541 145.70 15.90 8.64
CA LEU A 541 146.71 14.86 8.87
C LEU A 541 147.62 14.70 7.66
N GLU A 542 147.08 14.74 6.43
CA GLU A 542 147.85 14.73 5.18
C GLU A 542 148.80 15.93 5.08
N GLU A 543 148.38 17.13 5.46
CA GLU A 543 149.25 18.32 5.54
C GLU A 543 150.41 18.13 6.55
N LYS A 544 150.11 17.55 7.73
CA LYS A 544 151.12 17.24 8.76
C LYS A 544 152.08 16.15 8.29
N LEU A 545 151.60 15.15 7.56
CA LEU A 545 152.38 14.04 7.02
C LEU A 545 153.27 14.54 5.87
N ALA A 546 152.75 15.35 4.95
CA ALA A 546 153.53 16.04 3.93
C ALA A 546 154.55 17.03 4.51
N SER A 547 154.29 17.64 5.68
CA SER A 547 155.32 18.40 6.41
C SER A 547 156.41 17.47 6.95
N ARG A 548 156.02 16.37 7.63
CA ARG A 548 156.96 15.36 8.14
C ARG A 548 157.78 14.71 7.04
N ASP A 549 157.26 14.55 5.84
CA ASP A 549 158.00 13.99 4.71
C ASP A 549 159.00 14.99 4.11
N ARG A 550 158.73 16.30 4.17
CA ARG A 550 159.75 17.33 3.91
C ARG A 550 160.83 17.31 4.98
N ASP A 551 160.45 17.23 6.25
CA ASP A 551 161.41 17.12 7.37
C ASP A 551 162.29 15.87 7.17
N ASN A 552 161.69 14.70 6.92
CA ASN A 552 162.36 13.44 6.61
C ASN A 552 163.25 13.53 5.36
N ALA A 553 162.85 14.27 4.32
CA ALA A 553 163.67 14.50 3.15
C ALA A 553 164.92 15.32 3.49
N THR A 554 164.80 16.40 4.26
CA THR A 554 165.98 17.16 4.72
C THR A 554 166.87 16.36 5.68
N LEU A 555 166.29 15.51 6.52
CA LEU A 555 167.06 14.57 7.35
C LEU A 555 167.77 13.52 6.50
N SER A 556 167.13 13.03 5.44
CA SER A 556 167.73 12.08 4.48
C SER A 556 168.85 12.72 3.65
N GLU A 557 168.71 13.99 3.26
CA GLU A 557 169.78 14.76 2.62
C GLU A 557 170.97 14.97 3.57
N ASN A 558 170.70 15.28 4.84
CA ASN A 558 171.75 15.38 5.87
C ASN A 558 172.43 14.02 6.13
N ILE A 559 171.69 12.90 6.13
CA ILE A 559 172.26 11.54 6.21
C ILE A 559 173.13 11.24 4.99
N LEU A 560 172.65 11.48 3.77
CA LEU A 560 173.43 11.29 2.54
C LEU A 560 174.70 12.15 2.50
N ARG A 561 174.66 13.36 3.08
CA ARG A 561 175.82 14.23 3.25
C ARG A 561 176.82 13.66 4.27
N LEU A 562 176.34 13.14 5.40
CA LEU A 562 177.16 12.45 6.41
C LEU A 562 177.74 11.14 5.87
N ASP A 563 177.01 10.40 5.03
CA ASP A 563 177.49 9.18 4.38
C ASP A 563 178.52 9.47 3.29
N ALA A 564 178.39 10.58 2.56
CA ALA A 564 179.43 11.06 1.65
C ALA A 564 180.71 11.47 2.41
N GLU A 565 180.57 12.08 3.59
CA GLU A 565 181.68 12.44 4.47
C GLU A 565 182.34 11.18 5.09
N ASN A 566 181.55 10.22 5.59
CA ASN A 566 182.02 8.91 6.02
C ASN A 566 182.73 8.14 4.89
N THR A 567 182.19 8.15 3.66
CA THR A 567 182.82 7.51 2.49
C THR A 567 184.18 8.13 2.18
N ARG A 568 184.31 9.46 2.35
CA ARG A 568 185.57 10.19 2.17
C ARG A 568 186.59 9.86 3.27
N LEU A 569 186.14 9.66 4.51
CA LEU A 569 186.98 9.18 5.62
C LEU A 569 187.42 7.72 5.41
N ILE A 570 186.51 6.84 4.96
CA ILE A 570 186.79 5.44 4.62
C ILE A 570 187.85 5.36 3.51
N GLN A 571 187.81 6.24 2.50
CA GLN A 571 188.87 6.33 1.47
C GLN A 571 190.26 6.71 2.03
N GLN A 572 190.35 7.39 3.17
CA GLN A 572 191.63 7.68 3.83
C GLN A 572 192.12 6.55 4.74
N VAL A 573 191.24 5.63 5.15
CA VAL A 573 191.55 4.49 6.04
C VAL A 573 191.79 3.18 5.26
N SER A 574 191.38 3.09 3.99
CA SER A 574 191.39 1.84 3.18
C SER A 574 192.76 1.46 2.55
N GLN A 575 193.88 1.73 3.23
CA GLN A 575 195.08 0.90 3.06
C GLN A 575 195.06 -0.14 4.19
N ILE A 576 195.18 -1.43 3.84
CA ILE A 576 194.90 -2.63 4.66
C ILE A 576 193.43 -3.12 4.54
N ASP A 577 193.24 -4.03 3.58
CA ASP A 577 192.37 -5.23 3.50
C ASP A 577 190.89 -5.27 3.99
N GLN A 578 190.06 -5.89 3.13
CA GLN A 578 188.62 -6.24 3.27
C GLN A 578 188.48 -7.76 3.61
N PRO A 579 187.30 -8.46 3.60
CA PRO A 579 185.85 -8.10 3.61
C PRO A 579 185.06 -8.88 4.72
N SER A 580 183.71 -9.01 4.82
CA SER A 580 182.55 -8.09 4.66
C SER A 580 181.23 -8.74 5.19
N VAL A 581 180.35 -7.98 5.88
CA VAL A 581 178.90 -7.68 5.62
C VAL A 581 178.00 -8.76 4.92
N PRO A 582 176.67 -8.98 5.24
CA PRO A 582 175.68 -8.17 6.03
C PRO A 582 174.77 -8.90 7.08
N LEU A 583 173.89 -8.11 7.73
CA LEU A 583 172.65 -8.44 8.50
C LEU A 583 171.41 -8.60 7.54
N PRO A 584 170.08 -8.58 7.91
CA PRO A 584 169.32 -8.47 9.19
C PRO A 584 168.18 -9.55 9.33
N ASN A 585 167.05 -9.48 10.08
CA ASN A 585 166.41 -8.53 11.04
C ASN A 585 165.47 -9.31 12.02
N PRO A 586 164.90 -8.73 13.12
CA PRO A 586 164.18 -9.47 14.17
C PRO A 586 162.66 -9.21 14.35
N SER A 587 162.07 -9.99 15.27
CA SER A 587 161.00 -9.75 16.28
C SER A 587 160.45 -8.31 16.51
N ALA A 588 159.29 -8.04 17.15
CA ALA A 588 158.04 -8.77 17.52
C ALA A 588 157.12 -7.79 18.34
N SER A 589 155.98 -8.25 18.89
CA SER A 589 155.22 -7.61 20.01
C SER A 589 154.42 -6.31 19.71
N GLN A 590 153.39 -5.85 20.46
CA GLN A 590 152.69 -6.39 21.67
C GLN A 590 151.22 -5.84 21.85
N ILE A 591 150.21 -6.74 21.84
CA ILE A 591 149.07 -6.95 22.80
C ILE A 591 148.10 -5.75 23.21
N PRO A 592 147.22 -5.75 24.29
CA PRO A 592 145.75 -5.49 24.14
C PRO A 592 145.13 -4.45 25.15
N VAL A 593 143.94 -4.74 25.76
CA VAL A 593 143.22 -4.14 26.94
C VAL A 593 141.99 -3.26 26.58
N ILE A 594 140.77 -3.32 27.17
CA ILE A 594 140.02 -4.32 28.00
C ILE A 594 138.49 -3.94 28.04
N GLN A 595 137.60 -4.90 28.41
CA GLN A 595 136.23 -4.86 29.03
C GLN A 595 135.42 -3.53 29.15
N THR A 596 134.07 -3.47 29.18
CA THR A 596 133.13 -4.15 30.11
C THR A 596 131.64 -4.19 29.68
N LYS A 597 130.90 -5.15 30.28
CA LYS A 597 129.54 -5.12 30.93
C LYS A 597 128.77 -3.77 30.92
N THR A 598 127.43 -3.65 31.00
CA THR A 598 126.36 -4.39 31.75
C THR A 598 124.97 -3.95 31.15
N THR A 599 123.71 -4.37 31.44
CA THR A 599 123.01 -5.18 32.49
C THR A 599 121.64 -5.71 31.97
N VAL A 600 121.03 -6.70 32.64
CA VAL A 600 119.60 -7.13 32.55
C VAL A 600 119.14 -7.52 33.98
N PRO A 601 118.01 -6.99 34.55
CA PRO A 601 116.86 -7.88 34.84
C PRO A 601 115.44 -7.25 35.01
N ARG A 602 114.42 -7.97 34.51
CA ARG A 602 113.23 -8.53 35.22
C ARG A 602 112.78 -7.95 36.59
N VAL A 603 111.47 -7.62 36.71
CA VAL A 603 110.51 -7.95 37.81
C VAL A 603 109.11 -7.49 37.36
N ILE A 604 108.15 -8.38 37.08
CA ILE A 604 107.05 -8.83 37.97
C ILE A 604 106.22 -7.67 38.58
N GLU A 605 105.06 -7.38 37.99
CA GLU A 605 103.86 -7.03 38.76
C GLU A 605 102.74 -8.02 38.40
N SER A 606 102.11 -8.58 39.42
CA SER A 606 100.99 -9.51 39.29
C SER A 606 99.67 -8.80 39.58
N THR A 607 98.97 -8.38 38.53
CA THR A 607 97.56 -7.97 38.61
C THR A 607 96.65 -9.12 38.15
N PRO A 608 95.47 -9.31 38.76
CA PRO A 608 94.78 -10.60 38.76
C PRO A 608 94.05 -10.97 37.46
N ASP A 609 93.85 -12.28 37.26
CA ASP A 609 93.03 -12.89 36.21
C ASP A 609 91.54 -12.50 36.29
N PHE A 610 91.21 -11.29 35.83
CA PHE A 610 89.83 -10.85 35.60
C PHE A 610 89.20 -11.50 34.36
N SER A 611 90.01 -12.00 33.42
CA SER A 611 89.56 -12.77 32.26
C SER A 611 89.20 -14.21 32.63
N ASP A 612 90.03 -14.86 33.44
CA ASP A 612 89.89 -16.29 33.73
C ASP A 612 88.86 -16.58 34.83
N THR A 613 88.59 -15.60 35.72
CA THR A 613 87.41 -15.62 36.60
C THR A 613 86.11 -15.44 35.81
N LYS A 614 85.99 -14.39 34.99
CA LYS A 614 84.84 -14.19 34.07
C LYS A 614 84.58 -15.41 33.18
N ARG A 615 85.62 -16.03 32.59
CA ARG A 615 85.48 -17.25 31.77
C ARG A 615 84.89 -18.42 32.55
N LYS A 616 85.38 -18.68 33.77
CA LYS A 616 84.84 -19.73 34.63
C LYS A 616 83.39 -19.46 35.04
N GLU A 617 83.06 -18.21 35.34
CA GLU A 617 81.69 -17.78 35.66
C GLU A 617 80.74 -17.95 34.46
N VAL A 618 81.15 -17.51 33.26
CA VAL A 618 80.41 -17.74 32.00
C VAL A 618 80.24 -19.24 31.73
N GLN A 619 81.27 -20.06 31.98
CA GLN A 619 81.20 -21.50 31.75
C GLN A 619 80.28 -22.23 32.75
N ILE A 620 80.20 -21.76 34.00
CA ILE A 620 79.25 -22.21 35.02
C ILE A 620 77.82 -21.80 34.62
N LEU A 621 77.57 -20.52 34.35
CA LEU A 621 76.25 -20.03 33.94
C LEU A 621 75.78 -20.70 32.64
N ALA A 622 76.67 -20.93 31.67
CA ALA A 622 76.36 -21.66 30.45
C ALA A 622 76.07 -23.16 30.67
N SER A 623 76.39 -23.73 31.85
CA SER A 623 75.92 -25.06 32.27
C SER A 623 74.56 -24.98 32.98
N GLU A 624 74.26 -23.91 33.73
CA GLU A 624 72.92 -23.66 34.27
C GLU A 624 71.86 -23.42 33.18
N LEU A 625 72.27 -23.12 31.94
CA LEU A 625 71.39 -23.10 30.75
C LEU A 625 70.86 -24.48 30.32
N GLU A 626 71.34 -25.58 30.93
CA GLU A 626 70.79 -26.93 30.71
C GLU A 626 69.62 -27.27 31.64
N ASP A 627 69.47 -26.57 32.77
CA ASP A 627 68.34 -26.71 33.70
C ASP A 627 67.21 -25.74 33.31
N PRO A 628 66.03 -26.23 32.87
CA PRO A 628 64.93 -25.35 32.43
C PRO A 628 64.39 -24.44 33.54
N ALA A 629 64.57 -24.76 34.83
CA ALA A 629 64.16 -23.88 35.91
C ALA A 629 65.07 -22.65 36.07
N ARG A 630 66.38 -22.82 35.80
CA ARG A 630 67.43 -21.80 36.00
C ARG A 630 67.87 -21.10 34.72
N ALA A 631 67.69 -21.73 33.55
CA ALA A 631 68.22 -21.25 32.29
C ALA A 631 67.84 -19.80 31.99
N ALA A 632 66.62 -19.39 32.28
CA ALA A 632 66.18 -18.01 32.10
C ALA A 632 66.88 -16.99 33.03
N ASP A 633 67.27 -17.37 34.25
CA ASP A 633 68.02 -16.47 35.16
C ASP A 633 69.50 -16.42 34.80
N ALA A 634 70.09 -17.58 34.46
CA ALA A 634 71.46 -17.66 33.98
C ALA A 634 71.63 -16.92 32.64
N ALA A 635 70.62 -16.96 31.76
CA ALA A 635 70.60 -16.20 30.50
C ALA A 635 70.59 -14.69 30.75
N VAL A 636 69.76 -14.19 31.67
CA VAL A 636 69.76 -12.76 32.04
C VAL A 636 71.11 -12.33 32.61
N LYS A 637 71.71 -13.13 33.51
CA LYS A 637 73.05 -12.86 34.05
C LYS A 637 74.12 -12.81 32.94
N LEU A 638 74.14 -13.79 32.04
CA LEU A 638 75.06 -13.82 30.90
C LEU A 638 74.90 -12.59 30.00
N ALA A 639 73.66 -12.21 29.66
CA ALA A 639 73.42 -11.01 28.86
C ALA A 639 73.91 -9.73 29.55
N THR A 640 73.77 -9.61 30.87
CA THR A 640 74.31 -8.46 31.64
C THR A 640 75.84 -8.41 31.71
N MET A 641 76.57 -9.45 31.30
CA MET A 641 78.03 -9.42 31.17
C MET A 641 78.52 -8.74 29.87
N GLY A 642 77.62 -8.44 28.93
CA GLY A 642 77.92 -7.65 27.73
C GLY A 642 78.71 -8.41 26.64
N PRO A 643 79.22 -7.69 25.60
CA PRO A 643 79.78 -8.32 24.40
C PRO A 643 81.08 -9.10 24.65
N GLU A 644 81.79 -8.86 25.77
CA GLU A 644 83.03 -9.59 26.11
C GLU A 644 82.87 -11.11 26.18
N ILE A 645 81.66 -11.61 26.43
CA ILE A 645 81.40 -13.05 26.58
C ILE A 645 81.06 -13.75 25.25
N VAL A 646 80.80 -13.00 24.17
CA VAL A 646 80.31 -13.50 22.87
C VAL A 646 81.27 -14.54 22.27
N ASP A 647 82.57 -14.26 22.29
CA ASP A 647 83.62 -15.17 21.79
C ASP A 647 83.65 -16.52 22.54
N ASN A 648 83.22 -16.54 23.81
CA ASN A 648 83.14 -17.77 24.63
C ASN A 648 81.80 -18.52 24.40
N LEU A 649 80.74 -17.81 23.99
CA LEU A 649 79.41 -18.38 23.75
C LEU A 649 79.22 -18.94 22.33
N ILE A 650 79.87 -18.37 21.31
CA ILE A 650 79.75 -18.84 19.92
C ILE A 650 80.12 -20.34 19.75
N PRO A 651 81.21 -20.87 20.33
CA PRO A 651 81.51 -22.32 20.28
C PRO A 651 80.44 -23.20 20.95
N LEU A 652 79.68 -22.63 21.89
CA LEU A 652 78.62 -23.31 22.62
C LEU A 652 77.26 -23.27 21.91
N LEU A 653 77.09 -22.52 20.81
CA LEU A 653 75.92 -22.64 19.91
C LEU A 653 75.87 -23.98 19.17
N HIS A 654 77.02 -24.64 18.99
CA HIS A 654 77.14 -25.87 18.21
C HIS A 654 77.37 -27.12 19.07
N THR A 655 77.52 -26.97 20.39
CA THR A 655 77.81 -28.07 21.32
C THR A 655 76.82 -28.11 22.50
N GLY A 656 76.67 -29.26 23.16
CA GLY A 656 75.74 -29.44 24.29
C GLY A 656 74.28 -29.73 23.92
N SER A 657 73.40 -29.62 24.91
CA SER A 657 71.97 -29.96 24.79
C SER A 657 71.22 -29.05 23.79
N ILE A 658 69.99 -29.43 23.39
CA ILE A 658 69.15 -28.55 22.56
C ILE A 658 68.78 -27.30 23.36
N GLN A 659 68.34 -27.48 24.63
CA GLN A 659 67.94 -26.41 25.54
C GLN A 659 69.03 -25.35 25.72
N ARG A 660 70.28 -25.77 25.97
CA ARG A 660 71.41 -24.85 26.12
C ARG A 660 71.69 -24.06 24.84
N ARG A 661 71.67 -24.70 23.67
CA ARG A 661 71.91 -24.01 22.40
C ARG A 661 70.80 -23.03 22.04
N VAL A 662 69.55 -23.35 22.38
CA VAL A 662 68.40 -22.45 22.29
C VAL A 662 68.62 -21.22 23.19
N TRP A 663 68.95 -21.42 24.47
CA TRP A 663 69.18 -20.31 25.40
C TRP A 663 70.42 -19.46 25.05
N ILE A 664 71.51 -20.05 24.58
CA ILE A 664 72.69 -19.31 24.11
C ILE A 664 72.35 -18.50 22.84
N ALA A 665 71.48 -19.01 21.96
CA ALA A 665 71.00 -18.24 20.82
C ALA A 665 70.15 -17.03 21.24
N VAL A 666 69.31 -17.17 22.27
CA VAL A 666 68.57 -16.04 22.87
C VAL A 666 69.51 -15.02 23.50
N VAL A 667 70.49 -15.46 24.31
CA VAL A 667 71.49 -14.58 24.95
C VAL A 667 72.29 -13.80 23.90
N LEU A 668 72.80 -14.48 22.87
CA LEU A 668 73.59 -13.83 21.82
C LEU A 668 72.75 -12.87 20.95
N TYR A 669 71.47 -13.18 20.73
CA TYR A 669 70.55 -12.26 20.05
C TYR A 669 70.26 -11.00 20.90
N GLU A 670 70.03 -11.14 22.21
CA GLU A 670 69.71 -10.01 23.09
C GLU A 670 70.98 -9.20 23.50
N ILE A 671 72.20 -9.78 23.40
CA ILE A 671 73.48 -9.03 23.45
C ILE A 671 73.70 -8.21 22.16
N ASN A 672 73.19 -8.68 21.02
CA ASN A 672 73.18 -7.98 19.73
C ASN A 672 74.58 -7.57 19.19
N ASP A 673 75.59 -8.45 19.36
CA ASP A 673 76.92 -8.27 18.77
C ASP A 673 76.98 -8.78 17.32
N ASN A 674 77.53 -7.97 16.40
CA ASN A 674 77.74 -8.30 15.00
C ASN A 674 78.51 -9.63 14.76
N ARG A 675 79.37 -10.05 15.71
CA ARG A 675 80.09 -11.33 15.67
C ARG A 675 79.15 -12.54 15.75
N ALA A 676 78.02 -12.40 16.44
CA ALA A 676 77.05 -13.49 16.62
C ALA A 676 76.10 -13.65 15.42
N THR A 677 75.94 -12.63 14.58
CA THR A 677 74.96 -12.62 13.47
C THR A 677 75.12 -13.80 12.51
N LEU A 678 76.34 -14.08 12.03
CA LEU A 678 76.59 -15.18 11.09
C LEU A 678 76.44 -16.59 11.73
N PRO A 679 76.95 -16.85 12.95
CA PRO A 679 76.62 -18.07 13.70
C PRO A 679 75.12 -18.28 13.92
N LEU A 680 74.37 -17.23 14.27
CA LEU A 680 72.92 -17.30 14.51
C LEU A 680 72.14 -17.56 13.22
N MET A 681 72.51 -16.92 12.09
CA MET A 681 71.92 -17.21 10.77
C MET A 681 72.11 -18.67 10.40
N ARG A 682 73.36 -19.18 10.45
CA ARG A 682 73.68 -20.59 10.12
C ARG A 682 72.96 -21.60 11.02
N LEU A 683 72.65 -21.23 12.25
CA LEU A 683 71.88 -22.06 13.18
C LEU A 683 70.39 -22.08 12.82
N LEU A 684 69.81 -20.93 12.45
CA LEU A 684 68.43 -20.80 11.98
C LEU A 684 68.21 -21.40 10.58
N GLU A 685 69.24 -21.44 9.74
CA GLU A 685 69.28 -22.13 8.44
C GLU A 685 69.21 -23.65 8.55
N THR A 686 69.44 -24.24 9.74
CA THR A 686 69.30 -25.70 9.90
C THR A 686 67.82 -26.11 9.78
N PRO A 687 67.48 -27.18 9.02
CA PRO A 687 66.09 -27.52 8.67
C PRO A 687 65.27 -28.16 9.81
N LYS A 688 65.65 -27.93 11.07
CA LYS A 688 64.95 -28.45 12.26
C LYS A 688 63.92 -27.43 12.73
N VAL A 689 62.71 -27.50 12.18
CA VAL A 689 61.58 -26.58 12.46
C VAL A 689 61.44 -26.25 13.95
N HIS A 690 61.39 -27.28 14.81
CA HIS A 690 61.35 -27.17 16.28
C HIS A 690 62.40 -26.26 16.91
N PHE A 691 63.58 -26.11 16.31
CA PHE A 691 64.65 -25.29 16.89
C PHE A 691 64.33 -23.78 16.81
N ARG A 692 63.58 -23.35 15.78
CA ARG A 692 63.10 -21.97 15.66
C ARG A 692 61.98 -21.67 16.67
N GLU A 693 61.08 -22.64 16.85
CA GLU A 693 59.96 -22.57 17.80
C GLU A 693 60.47 -22.46 19.25
N LEU A 694 61.44 -23.31 19.63
CA LEU A 694 62.05 -23.28 20.97
C LEU A 694 62.83 -21.98 21.24
N ILE A 695 63.49 -21.38 20.24
CA ILE A 695 64.11 -20.04 20.38
C ILE A 695 63.04 -18.97 20.63
N TRP A 696 61.90 -19.03 19.94
CA TRP A 696 60.81 -18.09 20.15
C TRP A 696 60.22 -18.20 21.56
N GLU A 697 60.00 -19.43 22.03
CA GLU A 697 59.51 -19.68 23.40
C GLU A 697 60.50 -19.21 24.46
N ALA A 698 61.78 -19.60 24.37
CA ALA A 698 62.82 -19.18 25.30
C ALA A 698 63.02 -17.65 25.30
N LYS A 699 62.90 -16.98 24.15
CA LYS A 699 62.92 -15.51 24.06
C LYS A 699 61.75 -14.85 24.78
N ASN A 700 60.56 -15.47 24.73
CA ASN A 700 59.40 -14.97 25.48
C ASN A 700 59.56 -15.19 26.99
N GLN A 701 60.10 -16.33 27.41
CA GLN A 701 60.45 -16.62 28.82
C GLN A 701 61.56 -15.69 29.36
N TYR A 702 62.56 -15.36 28.53
CA TYR A 702 63.60 -14.38 28.84
C TYR A 702 62.99 -12.98 29.08
N ARG A 703 62.12 -12.54 28.16
CA ARG A 703 61.48 -11.22 28.21
C ARG A 703 60.46 -11.09 29.35
N SER A 704 59.79 -12.17 29.75
CA SER A 704 58.93 -12.15 30.94
C SER A 704 59.76 -12.04 32.23
N LYS A 705 60.89 -12.74 32.36
CA LYS A 705 61.80 -12.59 33.50
C LYS A 705 62.41 -11.18 33.59
N ILE A 706 62.80 -10.55 32.48
CA ILE A 706 63.28 -9.15 32.51
C ILE A 706 62.18 -8.18 32.96
N ARG A 707 60.92 -8.36 32.52
CA ARG A 707 59.80 -7.54 33.00
C ARG A 707 59.58 -7.69 34.50
N LEU A 708 59.64 -8.91 35.02
CA LEU A 708 59.52 -9.20 36.46
C LEU A 708 60.69 -8.61 37.27
N ALA A 709 61.92 -8.64 36.75
CA ALA A 709 63.09 -8.02 37.38
C ALA A 709 63.04 -6.48 37.34
N GLY A 710 62.29 -5.88 36.41
CA GLY A 710 62.14 -4.44 36.24
C GLY A 710 61.12 -3.76 37.16
N GLN A 711 60.34 -4.52 37.94
CA GLN A 711 59.34 -3.97 38.87
C GLN A 711 59.73 -4.19 40.34
N PRO A 712 60.05 -3.14 41.11
CA PRO A 712 60.22 -3.23 42.56
C PRO A 712 58.85 -3.36 43.25
N GLY A 713 58.28 -4.57 43.21
CA GLY A 713 57.19 -5.01 44.09
C GLY A 713 55.80 -5.05 43.47
N GLU A 714 55.41 -6.22 42.94
CA GLU A 714 54.02 -6.68 43.06
C GLU A 714 53.94 -8.22 43.16
N THR A 715 54.17 -8.74 44.37
CA THR A 715 54.06 -10.18 44.67
C THR A 715 52.59 -10.57 44.88
N VAL A 716 51.84 -10.80 43.80
CA VAL A 716 50.47 -11.36 43.89
C VAL A 716 50.35 -12.67 43.10
N LEU A 717 50.53 -13.74 43.87
CA LEU A 717 49.86 -15.04 43.76
C LEU A 717 48.78 -15.17 42.67
N ARG A 718 48.99 -16.09 41.72
CA ARG A 718 48.08 -17.23 41.54
C ARG A 718 48.71 -18.39 40.79
N SER A 719 48.87 -19.50 41.50
CA SER A 719 48.97 -20.83 40.92
C SER A 719 47.58 -21.42 40.69
N THR A 720 47.56 -22.61 40.07
CA THR A 720 46.55 -23.67 40.21
C THR A 720 45.31 -23.66 39.29
N ILE A 721 44.96 -24.90 38.88
CA ILE A 721 43.70 -25.39 38.29
C ILE A 721 43.60 -25.37 36.75
N ILE A 722 43.81 -26.59 36.21
CA ILE A 722 43.41 -27.16 34.90
C ILE A 722 44.02 -26.46 33.67
#